data_AF-A0A398AXP2-F1
#
_entry.id   AF-A0A398AXP2-F1
#
_cell.length_a   1.000
_cell.length_b   1.000
_cell.length_c   1.000
_cell.angle_alpha   90.00
_cell.angle_beta   90.00
_cell.angle_gamma   90.00
#
_symmetry.space_group_name_H-M   'P 1'
#
loop_
_entity.id
_entity.type
_entity.pdbx_description
1 polymer ?
#
loop_
_entity_poly.entity_id
_entity_poly.type
_entity_poly.pdbx_seq_one_letter_code
_entity_poly.pdbx_strand_id
1 'polypeptide(L)'
;MFAIAKEKIRPLITIAIDEIEEDQHIEIMGIKEPFLFLIKQEKLFSYVNMNTLSQGIKEGSPLTLRDLLNHSKTIDSICKLNEHISLPVLFQIIGEPFAIIKEEDEKPAGYIRREDILAELFKQENQNIDLLKIILTSIPMGIFVIDKEKRIINYNDSGLKMMKATAEKVMNVQAECIFNGEHINNVFETGETILNQLQIRDETGVLVDYSPIFNFEQIVEGIVIVVQDLPMVEEMAMEIEYIKDLNKDMNAILSSIYDEILVVNHKAELIRFSDSVIPGFWDTDLKESIGKNILKLEERALFSPSVIRLVLEKKKRVSVVQETRNGRKILAVGNPVFNDKNEIDRIIVASRDITETTRLKTELKEMKKISEQYKKELDDFKNKDRFTKKLIYRSSKMEQIINQARKIADFSSTVLLYGESGVGKEVIAQAIHQLGSRSSKPFLKLNCGAIPENLLESELFGYTKGSFTGADKNGKEGYFKQADKGVLFLDEIGEMPLHLQVKLLRVLQEQEVIPVGSTSPIKVDVQIIAATNKRLEKMVEAGSFREDLFYRLNVIPLHIPALRERVEDISVLAFHFLQQLNYKYNKDFNLTPDAINVLEFYSWPGNVRELQNIIERLVVSSEEQNITSEFVSQFLSLGYDVKKSKPVITRVMPLQEAMDHVEEQLILLAMKQYKTTTKAAKALGISQSSVSRKYQKIVNERSININNTISSI
;
A
#
# COMPACT_ATOMS: atom_id res chain seq x y z
N MET A 1 -23.81 -52.20 -50.23
CA MET A 1 -22.73 -52.86 -50.99
C MET A 1 -23.36 -53.38 -52.26
N PHE A 2 -22.78 -53.07 -53.41
CA PHE A 2 -23.26 -53.56 -54.71
C PHE A 2 -22.26 -54.57 -55.26
N ALA A 3 -22.78 -55.62 -55.90
CA ALA A 3 -21.98 -56.66 -56.54
C ALA A 3 -21.73 -56.29 -58.00
N ILE A 4 -20.49 -56.41 -58.46
CA ILE A 4 -20.16 -56.18 -59.87
C ILE A 4 -20.66 -57.36 -60.70
N ALA A 5 -21.42 -57.10 -61.77
CA ALA A 5 -21.86 -58.15 -62.68
C ALA A 5 -20.64 -58.80 -63.38
N LYS A 6 -20.45 -60.12 -63.22
CA LYS A 6 -19.28 -60.86 -63.76
C LYS A 6 -19.09 -60.69 -65.27
N GLU A 7 -20.18 -60.50 -66.00
CA GLU A 7 -20.21 -60.23 -67.44
C GLU A 7 -19.61 -58.88 -67.87
N LYS A 8 -19.40 -57.94 -66.93
CA LYS A 8 -18.76 -56.63 -67.18
C LYS A 8 -17.27 -56.60 -66.81
N ILE A 9 -16.77 -57.67 -66.20
CA ILE A 9 -15.35 -57.82 -65.87
C ILE A 9 -14.61 -58.23 -67.14
N ARG A 10 -13.72 -57.35 -67.61
CA ARG A 10 -12.92 -57.58 -68.81
C ARG A 10 -11.59 -58.25 -68.44
N PRO A 11 -11.07 -59.16 -69.27
CA PRO A 11 -9.80 -59.82 -69.01
C PRO A 11 -8.64 -58.83 -69.13
N LEU A 12 -7.59 -59.05 -68.33
CA LEU A 12 -6.35 -58.28 -68.41
C LEU A 12 -5.48 -58.82 -69.54
N ILE A 13 -5.39 -58.08 -70.64
CA ILE A 13 -4.49 -58.42 -71.74
C ILE A 13 -3.11 -57.87 -71.39
N THR A 14 -2.13 -58.77 -71.23
CA THR A 14 -0.83 -58.44 -70.65
C THR A 14 0.33 -58.75 -71.59
N ILE A 15 1.39 -57.93 -71.54
CA ILE A 15 2.67 -58.14 -72.22
C ILE A 15 3.78 -58.15 -71.17
N ALA A 16 4.59 -59.21 -71.14
CA ALA A 16 5.76 -59.29 -70.28
C ALA A 16 6.92 -58.51 -70.92
N ILE A 17 7.48 -57.55 -70.19
CA ILE A 17 8.51 -56.63 -70.70
C ILE A 17 9.93 -56.97 -70.20
N ASP A 18 10.10 -58.02 -69.42
CA ASP A 18 11.40 -58.39 -68.81
C ASP A 18 12.41 -58.96 -69.81
N GLU A 19 11.95 -59.53 -70.93
CA GLU A 19 12.79 -60.23 -71.92
C GLU A 19 12.80 -59.55 -73.31
N ILE A 20 12.19 -58.36 -73.43
CA ILE A 20 12.04 -57.64 -74.70
C ILE A 20 13.01 -56.44 -74.74
N GLU A 21 13.82 -56.33 -75.78
CA GLU A 21 14.69 -55.16 -76.00
C GLU A 21 13.86 -53.93 -76.42
N GLU A 22 14.27 -52.71 -76.02
CA GLU A 22 13.46 -51.48 -76.21
C GLU A 22 13.04 -51.20 -77.67
N ASP A 23 13.86 -51.59 -78.63
CA ASP A 23 13.63 -51.38 -80.08
C ASP A 23 13.04 -52.63 -80.79
N GLN A 24 12.73 -53.70 -80.05
CA GLN A 24 12.16 -54.91 -80.60
C GLN A 24 10.70 -54.68 -81.04
N HIS A 25 10.37 -55.13 -82.25
CA HIS A 25 9.02 -55.01 -82.80
C HIS A 25 8.04 -55.95 -82.08
N ILE A 26 6.93 -55.38 -81.62
CA ILE A 26 5.84 -56.09 -80.95
C ILE A 26 4.66 -56.15 -81.92
N GLU A 27 4.31 -57.35 -82.37
CA GLU A 27 3.11 -57.56 -83.18
C GLU A 27 1.86 -57.52 -82.27
N ILE A 28 1.12 -56.42 -82.33
CA ILE A 28 -0.18 -56.26 -81.69
C ILE A 28 -1.29 -56.46 -82.73
N MET A 29 -1.41 -57.67 -83.29
CA MET A 29 -2.54 -57.98 -84.18
C MET A 29 -3.69 -58.64 -83.42
N GLY A 30 -4.85 -57.96 -83.37
CA GLY A 30 -6.14 -58.55 -82.97
C GLY A 30 -6.69 -58.18 -81.58
N ILE A 31 -6.05 -57.27 -80.83
CA ILE A 31 -6.56 -56.84 -79.52
C ILE A 31 -7.74 -55.86 -79.69
N LYS A 32 -8.93 -56.24 -79.20
CA LYS A 32 -10.14 -55.40 -79.21
C LYS A 32 -10.41 -54.63 -77.91
N GLU A 33 -9.58 -54.83 -76.88
CA GLU A 33 -9.76 -54.17 -75.58
C GLU A 33 -9.08 -52.77 -75.55
N PRO A 34 -9.70 -51.77 -74.90
CA PRO A 34 -9.20 -50.40 -74.87
C PRO A 34 -7.92 -50.19 -74.03
N PHE A 35 -7.60 -51.13 -73.14
CA PHE A 35 -6.42 -51.05 -72.28
C PHE A 35 -5.54 -52.28 -72.42
N LEU A 36 -4.25 -52.02 -72.60
CA LEU A 36 -3.19 -53.03 -72.65
C LEU A 36 -2.33 -52.89 -71.39
N PHE A 37 -1.98 -53.99 -70.75
CA PHE A 37 -1.27 -53.98 -69.47
C PHE A 37 0.16 -54.51 -69.64
N LEU A 38 1.15 -53.89 -68.99
CA LEU A 38 2.55 -54.31 -69.03
C LEU A 38 2.93 -54.99 -67.70
N ILE A 39 3.58 -56.15 -67.79
CA ILE A 39 4.05 -56.93 -66.65
C ILE A 39 5.58 -56.87 -66.58
N LYS A 40 6.10 -56.53 -65.40
CA LYS A 40 7.53 -56.53 -65.07
C LYS A 40 7.74 -57.32 -63.78
N GLN A 41 8.67 -58.27 -63.76
CA GLN A 41 8.94 -59.18 -62.64
C GLN A 41 7.68 -59.84 -62.08
N GLU A 42 6.86 -60.43 -62.96
CA GLU A 42 5.57 -61.08 -62.64
C GLU A 42 4.50 -60.17 -62.00
N LYS A 43 4.68 -58.85 -62.01
CA LYS A 43 3.69 -57.87 -61.49
C LYS A 43 3.22 -56.90 -62.56
N LEU A 44 1.93 -56.54 -62.51
CA LEU A 44 1.38 -55.42 -63.29
C LEU A 44 2.13 -54.13 -62.95
N PHE A 45 2.75 -53.54 -63.95
CA PHE A 45 3.63 -52.37 -63.82
C PHE A 45 2.94 -51.10 -64.32
N SER A 46 2.42 -51.13 -65.54
CA SER A 46 1.76 -49.99 -66.17
C SER A 46 0.68 -50.45 -67.14
N TYR A 47 -0.12 -49.51 -67.62
CA TYR A 47 -1.12 -49.76 -68.66
C TYR A 47 -1.01 -48.72 -69.77
N VAL A 48 -1.43 -49.08 -70.97
CA VAL A 48 -1.48 -48.22 -72.15
C VAL A 48 -2.93 -48.16 -72.62
N ASN A 49 -3.44 -46.96 -72.85
CA ASN A 49 -4.74 -46.78 -73.49
C ASN A 49 -4.54 -46.82 -75.01
N MET A 50 -5.18 -47.79 -75.66
CA MET A 50 -5.02 -48.06 -77.09
C MET A 50 -5.53 -46.92 -77.97
N ASN A 51 -6.52 -46.15 -77.51
CA ASN A 51 -7.05 -45.00 -78.25
C ASN A 51 -6.02 -43.85 -78.32
N THR A 52 -5.31 -43.60 -77.21
CA THR A 52 -4.21 -42.61 -77.20
C THR A 52 -3.00 -43.07 -78.00
N LEU A 53 -2.74 -44.38 -78.03
CA LEU A 53 -1.65 -44.96 -78.83
C LEU A 53 -1.92 -44.79 -80.34
N SER A 54 -3.16 -45.02 -80.79
CA SER A 54 -3.56 -44.86 -82.20
C SER A 54 -3.48 -43.42 -82.73
N GLN A 55 -3.55 -42.40 -81.85
CA GLN A 55 -3.44 -41.00 -82.25
C GLN A 55 -1.98 -40.54 -82.43
N GLY A 56 -1.01 -41.27 -81.85
CA GLY A 56 0.41 -40.90 -81.85
C GLY A 56 1.27 -41.65 -82.87
N ILE A 57 0.79 -42.75 -83.45
CA ILE A 57 1.58 -43.63 -84.32
C ILE A 57 1.02 -43.59 -85.75
N LYS A 58 1.90 -43.44 -86.76
CA LYS A 58 1.51 -43.48 -88.19
C LYS A 58 0.99 -44.87 -88.55
N GLU A 59 -0.16 -44.95 -89.24
CA GLU A 59 -0.71 -46.23 -89.74
C GLU A 59 0.35 -47.01 -90.53
N GLY A 60 0.67 -48.23 -90.07
CA GLY A 60 1.58 -49.16 -90.75
C GLY A 60 3.04 -49.21 -90.27
N SER A 61 3.45 -48.41 -89.27
CA SER A 61 4.77 -48.57 -88.63
C SER A 61 4.76 -49.66 -87.54
N PRO A 62 5.79 -50.54 -87.47
CA PRO A 62 5.85 -51.59 -86.47
C PRO A 62 6.06 -51.00 -85.07
N LEU A 63 5.25 -51.45 -84.12
CA LEU A 63 5.18 -50.92 -82.75
C LEU A 63 6.38 -51.41 -81.93
N THR A 64 7.10 -50.53 -81.23
CA THR A 64 8.24 -50.92 -80.37
C THR A 64 7.87 -50.89 -78.89
N LEU A 65 8.66 -51.57 -78.05
CA LEU A 65 8.49 -51.51 -76.59
C LEU A 65 8.63 -50.09 -76.06
N ARG A 66 9.53 -49.29 -76.64
CA ARG A 66 9.73 -47.87 -76.32
C ARG A 66 8.47 -47.03 -76.54
N ASP A 67 7.73 -47.28 -77.62
CA ASP A 67 6.47 -46.56 -77.90
C ASP A 67 5.39 -46.88 -76.87
N LEU A 68 5.29 -48.13 -76.43
CA LEU A 68 4.37 -48.55 -75.37
C LEU A 68 4.74 -47.91 -74.03
N LEU A 69 6.02 -47.92 -73.65
CA LEU A 69 6.48 -47.34 -72.39
C LEU A 69 6.22 -45.82 -72.33
N ASN A 70 6.47 -45.11 -73.43
CA ASN A 70 6.23 -43.67 -73.53
C ASN A 70 4.75 -43.28 -73.36
N HIS A 71 3.83 -44.15 -73.79
CA HIS A 71 2.39 -43.92 -73.67
C HIS A 71 1.76 -44.69 -72.48
N SER A 72 2.59 -45.31 -71.64
CA SER A 72 2.13 -46.05 -70.48
C SER A 72 1.96 -45.16 -69.26
N LYS A 73 0.95 -45.48 -68.44
CA LYS A 73 0.70 -44.87 -67.14
C LYS A 73 0.86 -45.93 -66.04
N THR A 74 1.50 -45.55 -64.93
CA THR A 74 1.73 -46.46 -63.80
C THR A 74 0.41 -46.97 -63.24
N ILE A 75 0.39 -48.24 -62.85
CA ILE A 75 -0.84 -48.88 -62.33
C ILE A 75 -1.09 -48.62 -60.83
N ASP A 76 -0.12 -48.03 -60.13
CA ASP A 76 -0.16 -47.81 -58.68
C ASP A 76 -1.26 -46.84 -58.24
N SER A 77 -1.63 -45.87 -59.08
CA SER A 77 -2.72 -44.93 -58.79
C SER A 77 -4.11 -45.50 -59.05
N ILE A 78 -4.21 -46.65 -59.72
CA ILE A 78 -5.49 -47.21 -60.12
C ILE A 78 -6.15 -47.94 -58.96
N CYS A 79 -7.42 -47.62 -58.73
CA CYS A 79 -8.23 -48.23 -57.69
C CYS A 79 -8.35 -49.75 -57.89
N LYS A 80 -8.10 -50.52 -56.82
CA LYS A 80 -8.23 -51.98 -56.77
C LYS A 80 -9.45 -52.33 -55.93
N LEU A 81 -10.43 -53.00 -56.55
CA LEU A 81 -11.75 -53.28 -55.99
C LEU A 81 -11.96 -54.77 -55.80
N ASN A 82 -12.77 -55.13 -54.80
CA ASN A 82 -13.30 -56.48 -54.64
C ASN A 82 -14.64 -56.59 -55.37
N GLU A 83 -15.15 -57.81 -55.59
CA GLU A 83 -16.45 -58.05 -56.24
C GLU A 83 -17.62 -57.30 -55.57
N HIS A 84 -17.49 -56.97 -54.28
CA HIS A 84 -18.43 -56.13 -53.53
C HIS A 84 -17.84 -54.75 -53.22
N ILE A 85 -18.52 -53.71 -53.70
CA ILE A 85 -18.08 -52.31 -53.53
C ILE A 85 -19.04 -51.59 -52.57
N SER A 86 -18.49 -50.76 -51.67
CA SER A 86 -19.25 -49.84 -50.82
C SER A 86 -19.36 -48.46 -51.46
N LEU A 87 -20.40 -47.70 -51.11
CA LEU A 87 -20.65 -46.36 -51.68
C LEU A 87 -19.46 -45.39 -51.55
N PRO A 88 -18.74 -45.30 -50.41
CA PRO A 88 -17.57 -44.42 -50.30
C PRO A 88 -16.42 -44.78 -51.25
N VAL A 89 -16.27 -46.05 -51.60
CA VAL A 89 -15.20 -46.52 -52.51
C VAL A 89 -15.42 -46.02 -53.95
N LEU A 90 -16.65 -45.62 -54.31
CA LEU A 90 -16.94 -45.02 -55.62
C LEU A 90 -16.19 -43.72 -55.87
N PHE A 91 -16.03 -42.88 -54.85
CA PHE A 91 -15.35 -41.60 -55.00
C PHE A 91 -13.86 -41.77 -55.37
N GLN A 92 -13.29 -42.95 -55.17
CA GLN A 92 -11.95 -43.29 -55.63
C GLN A 92 -11.89 -43.57 -57.14
N ILE A 93 -13.01 -43.91 -57.77
CA ILE A 93 -13.09 -44.31 -59.19
C ILE A 93 -13.50 -43.13 -60.09
N ILE A 94 -14.23 -42.14 -59.57
CA ILE A 94 -14.75 -41.01 -60.37
C ILE A 94 -13.63 -40.31 -61.17
N GLY A 95 -12.43 -40.22 -60.59
CA GLY A 95 -11.24 -39.63 -61.21
C GLY A 95 -10.38 -40.58 -62.05
N GLU A 96 -10.62 -41.89 -62.04
CA GLU A 96 -9.79 -42.91 -62.70
C GLU A 96 -10.52 -43.54 -63.90
N PRO A 97 -9.82 -43.90 -65.00
CA PRO A 97 -10.49 -44.41 -66.22
C PRO A 97 -11.07 -45.82 -66.06
N PHE A 98 -10.52 -46.63 -65.16
CA PHE A 98 -10.99 -47.97 -64.84
C PHE A 98 -10.56 -48.35 -63.42
N ALA A 99 -11.06 -49.48 -62.93
CA ALA A 99 -10.62 -50.11 -61.70
C ALA A 99 -10.24 -51.57 -61.94
N ILE A 100 -9.26 -52.07 -61.19
CA ILE A 100 -8.82 -53.47 -61.25
C ILE A 100 -9.62 -54.27 -60.25
N ILE A 101 -10.19 -55.39 -60.68
CA ILE A 101 -10.93 -56.29 -59.80
C ILE A 101 -9.98 -57.37 -59.30
N LYS A 102 -9.94 -57.55 -57.98
CA LYS A 102 -9.18 -58.61 -57.31
C LYS A 102 -10.09 -59.79 -56.94
N GLU A 103 -9.56 -61.00 -57.06
CA GLU A 103 -10.13 -62.19 -56.40
C GLU A 103 -9.76 -62.20 -54.90
N GLU A 104 -10.35 -63.09 -54.11
CA GLU A 104 -10.10 -63.22 -52.66
C GLU A 104 -8.60 -63.42 -52.31
N ASP A 105 -7.81 -63.99 -53.24
CA ASP A 105 -6.37 -64.23 -53.12
C ASP A 105 -5.48 -63.03 -53.54
N GLU A 106 -6.04 -61.81 -53.62
CA GLU A 106 -5.38 -60.56 -54.07
C GLU A 106 -4.85 -60.54 -55.52
N LYS A 107 -5.05 -61.63 -56.27
CA LYS A 107 -4.67 -61.69 -57.69
C LYS A 107 -5.67 -60.88 -58.53
N PRO A 108 -5.18 -60.14 -59.54
CA PRO A 108 -6.04 -59.33 -60.39
C PRO A 108 -6.84 -60.25 -61.34
N ALA A 109 -8.15 -60.32 -61.13
CA ALA A 109 -9.10 -61.13 -61.90
C ALA A 109 -9.39 -60.54 -63.29
N GLY A 110 -9.40 -59.20 -63.35
CA GLY A 110 -9.83 -58.44 -64.51
C GLY A 110 -9.83 -56.94 -64.23
N TYR A 111 -10.38 -56.17 -65.15
CA TYR A 111 -10.64 -54.75 -64.94
C TYR A 111 -12.07 -54.39 -65.36
N ILE A 112 -12.61 -53.32 -64.79
CA ILE A 112 -13.91 -52.76 -65.16
C ILE A 112 -13.76 -51.26 -65.41
N ARG A 113 -14.41 -50.76 -66.47
CA ARG A 113 -14.31 -49.34 -66.83
C ARG A 113 -15.15 -48.50 -65.88
N ARG A 114 -14.72 -47.24 -65.67
CA ARG A 114 -15.46 -46.28 -64.85
C ARG A 114 -16.90 -46.14 -65.33
N GLU A 115 -17.12 -46.09 -66.64
CA GLU A 115 -18.46 -45.91 -67.22
C GLU A 115 -19.36 -47.12 -66.94
N ASP A 116 -18.81 -48.34 -66.95
CA ASP A 116 -19.56 -49.56 -66.65
C ASP A 116 -19.94 -49.60 -65.15
N ILE A 117 -19.04 -49.13 -64.27
CA ILE A 117 -19.33 -48.99 -62.82
C ILE A 117 -20.40 -47.93 -62.58
N LEU A 118 -20.24 -46.75 -63.18
CA LEU A 118 -21.20 -45.65 -63.04
C LEU A 118 -22.56 -46.03 -63.60
N ALA A 119 -22.63 -46.67 -64.76
CA ALA A 119 -23.88 -47.16 -65.34
C ALA A 119 -24.57 -48.18 -64.44
N GLU A 120 -23.81 -49.07 -63.77
CA GLU A 120 -24.38 -50.04 -62.83
C GLU A 120 -24.93 -49.37 -61.56
N LEU A 121 -24.35 -48.24 -61.13
CA LEU A 121 -24.94 -47.43 -60.07
C LEU A 121 -26.28 -46.87 -60.52
N PHE A 122 -26.31 -46.20 -61.68
CA PHE A 122 -27.52 -45.52 -62.16
C PHE A 122 -28.69 -46.46 -62.46
N LYS A 123 -28.46 -47.78 -62.58
CA LYS A 123 -29.54 -48.79 -62.66
C LYS A 123 -30.28 -49.04 -61.34
N GLN A 124 -29.68 -48.75 -60.18
CA GLN A 124 -30.36 -48.94 -58.88
C GLN A 124 -31.24 -47.72 -58.58
N GLU A 125 -32.54 -47.84 -58.88
CA GLU A 125 -33.46 -46.70 -59.06
C GLU A 125 -33.69 -45.76 -57.85
N ASN A 126 -33.25 -46.06 -56.62
CA ASN A 126 -33.68 -45.24 -55.44
C ASN A 126 -32.59 -44.72 -54.49
N GLN A 127 -31.35 -45.23 -54.48
CA GLN A 127 -30.32 -44.74 -53.51
C GLN A 127 -29.46 -43.58 -54.05
N ASN A 128 -29.48 -43.33 -55.35
CA ASN A 128 -28.55 -42.39 -55.99
C ASN A 128 -29.01 -40.93 -55.99
N ILE A 129 -30.32 -40.68 -55.99
CA ILE A 129 -30.88 -39.32 -56.04
C ILE A 129 -30.61 -38.57 -54.72
N ASP A 130 -30.66 -39.28 -53.58
CA ASP A 130 -30.38 -38.69 -52.27
C ASP A 130 -28.90 -38.31 -52.10
N LEU A 131 -27.96 -39.08 -52.67
CA LEU A 131 -26.52 -38.80 -52.56
C LEU A 131 -26.14 -37.50 -53.28
N LEU A 132 -26.58 -37.32 -54.53
CA LEU A 132 -26.32 -36.10 -55.31
C LEU A 132 -26.94 -34.88 -54.63
N LYS A 133 -28.16 -35.04 -54.10
CA LYS A 133 -28.84 -33.99 -53.35
C LYS A 133 -28.05 -33.59 -52.11
N ILE A 134 -27.63 -34.55 -51.27
CA ILE A 134 -26.81 -34.30 -50.07
C ILE A 134 -25.52 -33.55 -50.40
N ILE A 135 -24.80 -33.96 -51.45
CA ILE A 135 -23.56 -33.29 -51.86
C ILE A 135 -23.85 -31.83 -52.25
N LEU A 136 -24.85 -31.59 -53.10
CA LEU A 136 -25.19 -30.24 -53.57
C LEU A 136 -25.71 -29.34 -52.44
N THR A 137 -26.44 -29.88 -51.45
CA THR A 137 -26.89 -29.10 -50.28
C THR A 137 -25.75 -28.78 -49.31
N SER A 138 -24.70 -29.60 -49.25
CA SER A 138 -23.55 -29.39 -48.36
C SER A 138 -22.58 -28.31 -48.85
N ILE A 139 -22.66 -27.90 -50.12
CA ILE A 139 -21.77 -26.89 -50.70
C ILE A 139 -22.27 -25.48 -50.31
N PRO A 140 -21.46 -24.66 -49.62
CA PRO A 140 -21.83 -23.31 -49.18
C PRO A 140 -21.70 -22.28 -50.32
N MET A 141 -21.87 -22.71 -51.57
CA MET A 141 -21.89 -21.87 -52.77
C MET A 141 -23.21 -22.11 -53.50
N GLY A 142 -23.71 -21.09 -54.17
CA GLY A 142 -24.85 -21.23 -55.07
C GLY A 142 -24.46 -21.96 -56.34
N ILE A 143 -25.20 -22.98 -56.74
CA ILE A 143 -24.97 -23.71 -57.98
C ILE A 143 -26.26 -23.66 -58.80
N PHE A 144 -26.14 -23.34 -60.08
CA PHE A 144 -27.21 -23.38 -61.08
C PHE A 144 -26.72 -24.14 -62.31
N VAL A 145 -27.60 -24.92 -62.94
CA VAL A 145 -27.28 -25.71 -64.14
C VAL A 145 -28.19 -25.27 -65.27
N ILE A 146 -27.61 -25.03 -66.43
CA ILE A 146 -28.28 -24.52 -67.63
C ILE A 146 -28.21 -25.54 -68.76
N ASP A 147 -29.30 -25.75 -69.50
CA ASP A 147 -29.36 -26.60 -70.70
C ASP A 147 -28.93 -25.87 -71.99
N LYS A 148 -28.86 -26.59 -73.11
CA LYS A 148 -28.55 -26.03 -74.45
C LYS A 148 -29.56 -24.98 -74.95
N GLU A 149 -30.80 -25.01 -74.45
CA GLU A 149 -31.82 -23.99 -74.68
C GLU A 149 -31.66 -22.75 -73.77
N LYS A 150 -30.57 -22.71 -72.99
CA LYS A 150 -30.19 -21.67 -72.02
C LYS A 150 -31.16 -21.52 -70.85
N ARG A 151 -31.90 -22.58 -70.51
CA ARG A 151 -32.84 -22.58 -69.38
C ARG A 151 -32.18 -23.19 -68.15
N ILE A 152 -32.49 -22.63 -66.99
CA ILE A 152 -32.04 -23.20 -65.72
C ILE A 152 -32.83 -24.48 -65.43
N ILE A 153 -32.14 -25.61 -65.48
CA ILE A 153 -32.71 -26.94 -65.26
C ILE A 153 -32.51 -27.45 -63.83
N ASN A 154 -31.56 -26.88 -63.08
CA ASN A 154 -31.30 -27.29 -61.70
C ASN A 154 -30.63 -26.19 -60.88
N TYR A 155 -30.74 -26.28 -59.55
CA TYR A 155 -30.04 -25.42 -58.60
C TYR A 155 -29.86 -26.12 -57.24
N ASN A 156 -29.04 -25.52 -56.36
CA ASN A 156 -29.03 -25.87 -54.93
C ASN A 156 -29.67 -24.77 -54.05
N ASP A 157 -30.02 -25.13 -52.81
CA ASP A 157 -30.68 -24.20 -51.87
C ASP A 157 -29.82 -22.98 -51.53
N SER A 158 -28.49 -23.14 -51.49
CA SER A 158 -27.54 -22.05 -51.29
C SER A 158 -27.67 -21.00 -52.39
N GLY A 159 -27.86 -21.42 -53.65
CA GLY A 159 -28.03 -20.53 -54.79
C GLY A 159 -29.30 -19.69 -54.70
N LEU A 160 -30.42 -20.31 -54.32
CA LEU A 160 -31.67 -19.57 -54.10
C LEU A 160 -31.54 -18.51 -53.00
N LYS A 161 -30.86 -18.84 -51.90
CA LYS A 161 -30.62 -17.91 -50.79
C LYS A 161 -29.74 -16.73 -51.21
N MET A 162 -28.60 -17.01 -51.86
CA MET A 162 -27.65 -15.98 -52.32
C MET A 162 -28.26 -15.07 -53.38
N MET A 163 -29.06 -15.62 -54.29
CA MET A 163 -29.77 -14.86 -55.32
C MET A 163 -31.07 -14.23 -54.81
N LYS A 164 -31.43 -14.41 -53.52
CA LYS A 164 -32.69 -13.99 -52.89
C LYS A 164 -33.91 -14.34 -53.77
N ALA A 165 -33.91 -15.51 -54.40
CA ALA A 165 -34.90 -15.97 -55.37
C ALA A 165 -35.68 -17.19 -54.87
N THR A 166 -36.90 -17.37 -55.37
CA THR A 166 -37.72 -18.57 -55.07
C THR A 166 -37.58 -19.61 -56.17
N ALA A 167 -37.70 -20.89 -55.82
CA ALA A 167 -37.68 -22.03 -56.73
C ALA A 167 -38.52 -21.83 -58.00
N GLU A 168 -39.75 -21.35 -57.84
CA GLU A 168 -40.72 -21.10 -58.93
C GLU A 168 -40.27 -20.02 -59.92
N LYS A 169 -39.42 -19.09 -59.48
CA LYS A 169 -38.91 -17.98 -60.30
C LYS A 169 -37.59 -18.32 -61.01
N VAL A 170 -37.00 -19.48 -60.70
CA VAL A 170 -35.69 -19.89 -61.20
C VAL A 170 -35.81 -21.11 -62.13
N MET A 171 -36.62 -22.12 -61.77
CA MET A 171 -36.76 -23.32 -62.60
C MET A 171 -37.33 -23.01 -63.98
N ASN A 172 -36.71 -23.59 -65.02
CA ASN A 172 -37.12 -23.49 -66.42
C ASN A 172 -37.21 -22.05 -66.97
N VAL A 173 -36.61 -21.08 -66.28
CA VAL A 173 -36.48 -19.70 -66.74
C VAL A 173 -35.24 -19.56 -67.61
N GLN A 174 -35.28 -18.66 -68.59
CA GLN A 174 -34.11 -18.28 -69.38
C GLN A 174 -33.02 -17.74 -68.45
N ALA A 175 -31.83 -18.35 -68.48
CA ALA A 175 -30.73 -18.01 -67.59
C ALA A 175 -30.25 -16.56 -67.78
N GLU A 176 -30.38 -16.03 -68.99
CA GLU A 176 -30.08 -14.63 -69.34
C GLU A 176 -30.97 -13.61 -68.58
N CYS A 177 -32.11 -14.04 -68.02
CA CYS A 177 -32.96 -13.19 -67.17
C CYS A 177 -32.39 -13.01 -65.75
N ILE A 178 -31.48 -13.91 -65.32
CA ILE A 178 -30.94 -13.95 -63.96
C ILE A 178 -29.43 -13.65 -63.96
N PHE A 179 -28.70 -14.18 -64.94
CA PHE A 179 -27.25 -14.06 -65.10
C PHE A 179 -26.90 -13.32 -66.40
N ASN A 180 -25.64 -12.91 -66.56
CA ASN A 180 -25.23 -12.15 -67.74
C ASN A 180 -25.24 -13.04 -69.00
N GLY A 181 -26.12 -12.72 -69.94
CA GLY A 181 -26.26 -13.46 -71.20
C GLY A 181 -25.01 -13.44 -72.09
N GLU A 182 -24.18 -12.39 -72.03
CA GLU A 182 -22.94 -12.32 -72.80
C GLU A 182 -21.93 -13.39 -72.35
N HIS A 183 -21.78 -13.58 -71.03
CA HIS A 183 -20.90 -14.63 -70.48
C HIS A 183 -21.44 -16.03 -70.79
N ILE A 184 -22.76 -16.23 -70.70
CA ILE A 184 -23.41 -17.51 -71.06
C ILE A 184 -23.13 -17.84 -72.54
N ASN A 185 -23.33 -16.87 -73.44
CA ASN A 185 -23.09 -17.05 -74.87
C ASN A 185 -21.63 -17.36 -75.17
N ASN A 186 -20.72 -16.60 -74.56
CA ASN A 186 -19.29 -16.80 -74.75
C ASN A 186 -18.86 -18.20 -74.33
N VAL A 187 -19.37 -18.73 -73.21
CA VAL A 187 -19.07 -20.10 -72.77
C VAL A 187 -19.64 -21.15 -73.73
N PHE A 188 -20.85 -20.97 -74.27
CA PHE A 188 -21.41 -21.88 -75.28
C PHE A 188 -20.65 -21.85 -76.61
N GLU A 189 -20.11 -20.69 -77.02
CA GLU A 189 -19.37 -20.53 -78.28
C GLU A 189 -17.91 -20.98 -78.18
N THR A 190 -17.23 -20.66 -77.07
CA THR A 190 -15.80 -20.91 -76.90
C THR A 190 -15.49 -22.21 -76.17
N GLY A 191 -16.38 -22.68 -75.31
CA GLY A 191 -16.10 -23.78 -74.40
C GLY A 191 -15.09 -23.43 -73.30
N GLU A 192 -14.79 -22.15 -73.06
CA GLU A 192 -13.87 -21.75 -71.99
C GLU A 192 -14.62 -21.41 -70.69
N THR A 193 -13.94 -21.59 -69.54
CA THR A 193 -14.49 -21.24 -68.22
C THR A 193 -14.24 -19.77 -67.91
N ILE A 194 -15.27 -19.06 -67.46
CA ILE A 194 -15.18 -17.66 -67.03
C ILE A 194 -15.28 -17.60 -65.51
N LEU A 195 -14.28 -17.01 -64.84
CA LEU A 195 -14.20 -16.96 -63.38
C LEU A 195 -14.33 -15.53 -62.83
N ASN A 196 -14.79 -15.42 -61.59
CA ASN A 196 -14.85 -14.24 -60.73
C ASN A 196 -15.56 -13.03 -61.35
N GLN A 197 -16.67 -13.27 -62.06
CA GLN A 197 -17.44 -12.16 -62.62
C GLN A 197 -18.31 -11.54 -61.52
N LEU A 198 -18.08 -10.25 -61.28
CA LEU A 198 -18.87 -9.50 -60.30
C LEU A 198 -20.25 -9.18 -60.89
N GLN A 199 -21.30 -9.66 -60.24
CA GLN A 199 -22.67 -9.31 -60.57
C GLN A 199 -23.31 -8.55 -59.40
N ILE A 200 -23.72 -7.31 -59.66
CA ILE A 200 -24.39 -6.44 -58.68
C ILE A 200 -25.87 -6.34 -59.06
N ARG A 201 -26.77 -6.68 -58.13
CA ARG A 201 -28.22 -6.48 -58.25
C ARG A 201 -28.71 -5.76 -56.99
N ASP A 202 -29.56 -4.74 -57.16
CA ASP A 202 -30.29 -3.89 -56.18
C ASP A 202 -29.75 -3.77 -54.74
N GLU A 203 -29.44 -4.86 -54.02
CA GLU A 203 -28.89 -4.89 -52.65
C GLU A 203 -27.89 -6.05 -52.35
N THR A 204 -27.36 -6.76 -53.34
CA THR A 204 -26.39 -7.87 -53.17
C THR A 204 -25.34 -7.88 -54.27
N GLY A 205 -24.07 -7.97 -53.90
CA GLY A 205 -22.98 -8.27 -54.82
C GLY A 205 -22.61 -9.75 -54.70
N VAL A 206 -22.58 -10.46 -55.82
CA VAL A 206 -22.13 -11.85 -55.87
C VAL A 206 -21.01 -12.02 -56.89
N LEU A 207 -20.08 -12.93 -56.60
CA LEU A 207 -19.10 -13.41 -57.57
C LEU A 207 -19.69 -14.62 -58.29
N VAL A 208 -19.57 -14.65 -59.61
CA VAL A 208 -20.17 -15.65 -60.48
C VAL A 208 -19.12 -16.27 -61.39
N ASP A 209 -19.05 -17.60 -61.36
CA ASP A 209 -18.23 -18.43 -62.24
C ASP A 209 -19.13 -19.18 -63.23
N TYR A 210 -18.71 -19.30 -64.49
CA TYR A 210 -19.41 -20.01 -65.56
C TYR A 210 -18.51 -21.10 -66.13
N SER A 211 -18.90 -22.37 -65.96
CA SER A 211 -18.14 -23.54 -66.42
C SER A 211 -18.96 -24.38 -67.40
N PRO A 212 -18.45 -24.72 -68.60
CA PRO A 212 -19.19 -25.51 -69.59
C PRO A 212 -19.34 -26.97 -69.19
N ILE A 213 -20.45 -27.58 -69.60
CA ILE A 213 -20.73 -29.01 -69.53
C ILE A 213 -20.61 -29.56 -70.95
N PHE A 214 -19.67 -30.49 -71.18
CA PHE A 214 -19.44 -31.08 -72.49
C PHE A 214 -20.13 -32.44 -72.64
N ASN A 215 -20.62 -32.73 -73.84
CA ASN A 215 -21.05 -34.07 -74.25
C ASN A 215 -19.86 -34.94 -74.70
N PHE A 216 -20.13 -36.19 -75.09
CA PHE A 216 -19.09 -37.14 -75.55
C PHE A 216 -18.35 -36.70 -76.83
N GLU A 217 -18.92 -35.80 -77.62
CA GLU A 217 -18.33 -35.24 -78.85
C GLU A 217 -17.60 -33.91 -78.59
N GLN A 218 -17.35 -33.55 -77.32
CA GLN A 218 -16.78 -32.27 -76.87
C GLN A 218 -17.57 -31.02 -77.26
N ILE A 219 -18.87 -31.17 -77.49
CA ILE A 219 -19.79 -30.04 -77.72
C ILE A 219 -20.37 -29.61 -76.39
N VAL A 220 -20.47 -28.30 -76.14
CA VAL A 220 -21.08 -27.74 -74.93
C VAL A 220 -22.59 -28.03 -74.94
N GLU A 221 -23.05 -28.85 -74.00
CA GLU A 221 -24.46 -29.25 -73.84
C GLU A 221 -25.17 -28.44 -72.74
N GLY A 222 -24.40 -27.76 -71.88
CA GLY A 222 -24.92 -26.93 -70.80
C GLY A 222 -23.84 -26.12 -70.09
N ILE A 223 -24.21 -25.39 -69.04
CA ILE A 223 -23.29 -24.58 -68.22
C ILE A 223 -23.62 -24.78 -66.73
N VAL A 224 -22.60 -24.94 -65.90
CA VAL A 224 -22.69 -24.80 -64.44
C VAL A 224 -22.31 -23.38 -64.07
N ILE A 225 -23.21 -22.68 -63.37
CA ILE A 225 -22.96 -21.37 -62.78
C ILE A 225 -22.76 -21.54 -61.28
N VAL A 226 -21.64 -21.04 -60.76
CA VAL A 226 -21.33 -21.03 -59.33
C VAL A 226 -21.38 -19.59 -58.81
N VAL A 227 -22.08 -19.37 -57.70
CA VAL A 227 -22.34 -18.06 -57.11
C VAL A 227 -21.80 -18.02 -55.67
N GLN A 228 -21.10 -16.94 -55.32
CA GLN A 228 -20.57 -16.69 -53.99
C GLN A 228 -20.97 -15.30 -53.47
N ASP A 229 -21.37 -15.22 -52.20
CA ASP A 229 -21.77 -13.97 -51.54
C ASP A 229 -20.56 -13.08 -51.20
N LEU A 230 -20.74 -11.74 -51.28
CA LEU A 230 -19.70 -10.74 -51.02
C LEU A 230 -20.17 -9.77 -49.90
N PRO A 231 -19.66 -9.87 -48.65
CA PRO A 231 -20.01 -8.93 -47.59
C PRO A 231 -19.23 -7.62 -47.78
N MET A 232 -19.86 -6.55 -48.30
CA MET A 232 -19.08 -5.44 -48.89
C MET A 232 -19.21 -4.05 -48.26
N VAL A 233 -20.32 -3.66 -47.61
CA VAL A 233 -20.50 -2.24 -47.24
C VAL A 233 -20.92 -2.05 -45.78
N GLU A 234 -21.89 -2.81 -45.31
CA GLU A 234 -22.43 -2.64 -43.95
C GLU A 234 -21.40 -3.00 -42.87
N GLU A 235 -20.66 -4.09 -43.04
CA GLU A 235 -19.64 -4.51 -42.07
C GLU A 235 -18.48 -3.51 -41.97
N MET A 236 -17.99 -3.01 -43.11
CA MET A 236 -16.92 -1.99 -43.13
C MET A 236 -17.39 -0.66 -42.55
N ALA A 237 -18.64 -0.27 -42.81
CA ALA A 237 -19.22 0.94 -42.25
C ALA A 237 -19.34 0.85 -40.71
N MET A 238 -19.80 -0.30 -40.20
CA MET A 238 -19.89 -0.56 -38.75
C MET A 238 -18.52 -0.52 -38.08
N GLU A 239 -17.48 -1.09 -38.69
CA GLU A 239 -16.13 -1.07 -38.13
C GLU A 239 -15.53 0.35 -38.08
N ILE A 240 -15.76 1.14 -39.14
CA ILE A 240 -15.35 2.55 -39.18
C ILE A 240 -16.10 3.38 -38.13
N GLU A 241 -17.39 3.16 -37.96
CA GLU A 241 -18.20 3.85 -36.96
C GLU A 241 -17.73 3.51 -35.54
N TYR A 242 -17.50 2.22 -35.26
CA TYR A 242 -16.92 1.78 -33.98
C TYR A 242 -15.57 2.43 -33.68
N ILE A 243 -14.67 2.51 -34.67
CA ILE A 243 -13.36 3.16 -34.50
C ILE A 243 -13.52 4.68 -34.26
N LYS A 244 -14.46 5.34 -34.93
CA LYS A 244 -14.75 6.76 -34.71
C LYS A 244 -15.28 7.02 -33.30
N ASP A 245 -16.21 6.20 -32.84
CA ASP A 245 -16.77 6.30 -31.49
C ASP A 245 -15.69 6.05 -30.43
N LEU A 246 -14.87 5.01 -30.60
CA LEU A 246 -13.75 4.74 -29.70
C LEU A 246 -12.76 5.91 -29.60
N ASN A 247 -12.44 6.53 -30.74
CA ASN A 247 -11.57 7.72 -30.75
C ASN A 247 -12.23 8.93 -30.06
N LYS A 248 -13.55 9.10 -30.22
CA LYS A 248 -14.32 10.16 -29.56
C LYS A 248 -14.32 9.97 -28.04
N ASP A 249 -14.55 8.74 -27.57
CA ASP A 249 -14.49 8.40 -26.15
C ASP A 249 -13.09 8.62 -25.58
N MET A 250 -12.05 8.19 -26.29
CA MET A 250 -10.66 8.39 -25.87
C MET A 250 -10.32 9.89 -25.76
N ASN A 251 -10.76 10.72 -26.71
CA ASN A 251 -10.57 12.18 -26.64
C ASN A 251 -11.31 12.81 -25.45
N ALA A 252 -12.52 12.35 -25.14
CA ALA A 252 -13.29 12.83 -23.99
C ALA A 252 -12.62 12.46 -22.66
N ILE A 253 -12.14 11.21 -22.52
CA ILE A 253 -11.41 10.74 -21.34
C ILE A 253 -10.13 11.57 -21.17
N LEU A 254 -9.33 11.72 -22.23
CA LEU A 254 -8.07 12.47 -22.18
C LEU A 254 -8.29 13.94 -21.79
N SER A 255 -9.33 14.58 -22.33
CA SER A 255 -9.70 15.97 -22.00
C SER A 255 -10.20 16.15 -20.57
N SER A 256 -10.68 15.08 -19.91
CA SER A 256 -11.06 15.12 -18.50
C SER A 256 -9.87 14.98 -17.53
N ILE A 257 -8.78 14.35 -17.98
CA ILE A 257 -7.61 14.04 -17.15
C ILE A 257 -6.53 15.12 -17.28
N TYR A 258 -6.34 15.64 -18.50
CA TYR A 258 -5.31 16.62 -18.83
C TYR A 258 -5.94 17.84 -19.49
N ASP A 259 -5.39 19.02 -19.16
CA ASP A 259 -5.87 20.28 -19.71
C ASP A 259 -5.39 20.46 -21.16
N GLU A 260 -4.24 19.86 -21.48
CA GLU A 260 -3.61 19.92 -22.79
C GLU A 260 -2.77 18.66 -23.08
N ILE A 261 -2.84 18.16 -24.31
CA ILE A 261 -1.99 17.09 -24.84
C ILE A 261 -1.35 17.56 -26.15
N LEU A 262 -0.04 17.37 -26.26
CA LEU A 262 0.75 17.68 -27.46
C LEU A 262 1.44 16.43 -27.97
N VAL A 263 1.52 16.31 -29.29
CA VAL A 263 2.32 15.27 -29.94
C VAL A 263 3.34 15.96 -30.83
N VAL A 264 4.62 15.73 -30.56
CA VAL A 264 5.73 16.26 -31.35
C VAL A 264 6.52 15.12 -31.98
N ASN A 265 7.17 15.38 -33.12
CA ASN A 265 8.07 14.40 -33.75
C ASN A 265 9.46 14.38 -33.07
N HIS A 266 10.36 13.53 -33.57
CA HIS A 266 11.75 13.40 -33.09
C HIS A 266 12.59 14.69 -33.19
N LYS A 267 12.18 15.66 -34.02
CA LYS A 267 12.80 16.99 -34.18
C LYS A 267 12.13 18.05 -33.28
N ALA A 268 11.16 17.66 -32.46
CA ALA A 268 10.30 18.54 -31.67
C ALA A 268 9.38 19.47 -32.48
N GLU A 269 9.00 19.06 -33.70
CA GLU A 269 7.98 19.74 -34.49
C GLU A 269 6.59 19.29 -34.04
N LEU A 270 5.66 20.23 -33.85
CA LEU A 270 4.30 19.94 -33.44
C LEU A 270 3.54 19.19 -34.56
N ILE A 271 3.06 17.99 -34.28
CA ILE A 271 2.24 17.21 -35.21
C ILE A 271 0.76 17.50 -34.98
N ARG A 272 0.34 17.43 -33.71
CA ARG A 272 -1.06 17.58 -33.30
C ARG A 272 -1.13 17.95 -31.82
N PHE A 273 -2.27 18.48 -31.44
CA PHE A 273 -2.59 18.83 -30.06
C PHE A 273 -4.07 18.57 -29.79
N SER A 274 -4.45 18.51 -28.51
CA SER A 274 -5.85 18.37 -28.09
C SER A 274 -6.67 19.63 -28.37
N ASP A 275 -7.99 19.50 -28.53
CA ASP A 275 -8.88 20.65 -28.72
C ASP A 275 -8.87 21.62 -27.53
N SER A 276 -8.61 21.10 -26.31
CA SER A 276 -8.35 21.90 -25.11
C SER A 276 -6.87 22.30 -25.05
N VAL A 277 -6.62 23.57 -24.78
CA VAL A 277 -5.28 24.17 -24.62
C VAL A 277 -5.29 25.06 -23.39
N ILE A 278 -4.20 25.05 -22.62
CA ILE A 278 -4.07 25.89 -21.43
C ILE A 278 -4.01 27.38 -21.86
N PRO A 279 -5.03 28.20 -21.51
CA PRO A 279 -5.10 29.58 -21.99
C PRO A 279 -3.93 30.42 -21.49
N GLY A 280 -3.22 31.11 -22.39
CA GLY A 280 -2.08 31.96 -22.03
C GLY A 280 -0.79 31.21 -21.66
N PHE A 281 -0.70 29.90 -21.99
CA PHE A 281 0.56 29.16 -21.85
C PHE A 281 1.50 29.36 -23.05
N TRP A 282 0.97 29.41 -24.28
CA TRP A 282 1.77 29.42 -25.51
C TRP A 282 2.02 30.79 -26.17
N ASP A 283 1.42 31.88 -25.65
CA ASP A 283 1.48 33.26 -26.22
C ASP A 283 1.18 33.39 -27.74
N THR A 284 0.78 32.30 -28.39
CA THR A 284 0.57 32.13 -29.82
C THR A 284 -0.50 31.06 -30.04
N ASP A 285 -1.15 31.08 -31.20
CA ASP A 285 -2.09 30.02 -31.57
C ASP A 285 -1.32 28.74 -31.96
N LEU A 286 -1.62 27.63 -31.27
CA LEU A 286 -1.02 26.32 -31.56
C LEU A 286 -1.43 25.81 -32.95
N LYS A 287 -2.58 26.22 -33.50
CA LYS A 287 -3.00 25.89 -34.87
C LYS A 287 -1.99 26.35 -35.91
N GLU A 288 -1.46 27.56 -35.73
CA GLU A 288 -0.43 28.13 -36.61
C GLU A 288 0.97 27.56 -36.35
N SER A 289 1.12 26.76 -35.30
CA SER A 289 2.38 26.16 -34.86
C SER A 289 2.57 24.71 -35.29
N ILE A 290 1.56 24.11 -35.95
CA ILE A 290 1.68 22.78 -36.57
C ILE A 290 2.82 22.77 -37.59
N GLY A 291 3.68 21.76 -37.52
CA GLY A 291 4.87 21.60 -38.35
C GLY A 291 6.07 22.47 -37.94
N LYS A 292 5.92 23.38 -36.95
CA LYS A 292 7.03 24.21 -36.45
C LYS A 292 7.69 23.55 -35.24
N ASN A 293 8.99 23.77 -35.12
CA ASN A 293 9.77 23.30 -33.97
C ASN A 293 9.41 24.08 -32.70
N ILE A 294 8.81 23.40 -31.72
CA ILE A 294 8.34 23.99 -30.47
C ILE A 294 9.50 24.39 -29.54
N LEU A 295 10.69 23.79 -29.66
CA LEU A 295 11.86 24.19 -28.87
C LEU A 295 12.34 25.61 -29.22
N LYS A 296 12.05 26.11 -30.43
CA LYS A 296 12.34 27.52 -30.77
C LYS A 296 11.44 28.51 -30.02
N LEU A 297 10.28 28.08 -29.55
CA LEU A 297 9.42 28.87 -28.67
C LEU A 297 9.99 28.90 -27.23
N GLU A 298 10.74 27.86 -26.83
CA GLU A 298 11.47 27.80 -25.55
C GLU A 298 12.62 28.84 -25.50
N GLU A 299 13.29 29.12 -26.62
CA GLU A 299 14.35 30.13 -26.72
C GLU A 299 13.85 31.56 -26.39
N ARG A 300 12.54 31.80 -26.46
CA ARG A 300 11.90 33.04 -25.99
C ARG A 300 11.68 33.06 -24.48
N ALA A 301 12.14 32.04 -23.75
CA ALA A 301 12.03 31.86 -22.29
C ALA A 301 10.61 31.97 -21.73
N LEU A 302 9.62 31.49 -22.48
CA LEU A 302 8.19 31.50 -22.10
C LEU A 302 7.91 30.63 -20.87
N PHE A 303 8.59 29.48 -20.76
CA PHE A 303 8.52 28.58 -19.62
C PHE A 303 9.83 27.78 -19.46
N SER A 304 10.12 27.33 -18.25
CA SER A 304 11.30 26.50 -17.96
C SER A 304 11.05 25.56 -16.77
N PRO A 305 11.64 24.36 -16.73
CA PRO A 305 12.35 23.69 -17.82
C PRO A 305 11.39 23.02 -18.82
N SER A 306 11.80 22.85 -20.08
CA SER A 306 10.99 22.15 -21.09
C SER A 306 11.00 20.63 -20.91
N VAL A 307 9.80 20.05 -20.77
CA VAL A 307 9.64 18.59 -20.69
C VAL A 307 10.09 17.90 -21.98
N ILE A 308 9.89 18.53 -23.14
CA ILE A 308 10.24 17.96 -24.46
C ILE A 308 11.75 17.82 -24.57
N ARG A 309 12.50 18.85 -24.18
CA ARG A 309 13.97 18.81 -24.16
C ARG A 309 14.47 17.70 -23.23
N LEU A 310 13.91 17.63 -22.02
CA LEU A 310 14.31 16.61 -21.04
C LEU A 310 14.01 15.17 -21.52
N VAL A 311 12.92 14.95 -22.26
CA VAL A 311 12.62 13.64 -22.85
C VAL A 311 13.60 13.30 -23.98
N LEU A 312 13.94 14.26 -24.84
CA LEU A 312 14.94 14.07 -25.91
C LEU A 312 16.32 13.74 -25.34
N GLU A 313 16.76 14.45 -24.29
CA GLU A 313 18.04 14.23 -23.62
C GLU A 313 18.09 12.87 -22.89
N LYS A 314 17.03 12.55 -22.14
CA LYS A 314 17.01 11.36 -21.26
C LYS A 314 16.48 10.10 -21.92
N LYS A 315 15.86 10.21 -23.10
CA LYS A 315 15.20 9.13 -23.85
C LYS A 315 14.29 8.24 -23.00
N LYS A 316 13.56 8.83 -22.05
CA LYS A 316 12.64 8.13 -21.14
C LYS A 316 11.50 9.06 -20.72
N ARG A 317 10.47 8.49 -20.09
CA ARG A 317 9.37 9.27 -19.49
C ARG A 317 9.90 10.28 -18.47
N VAL A 318 9.51 11.55 -18.60
CA VAL A 318 9.88 12.64 -17.68
C VAL A 318 8.62 13.34 -17.19
N SER A 319 8.59 13.65 -15.89
CA SER A 319 7.58 14.52 -15.29
C SER A 319 8.29 15.71 -14.65
N VAL A 320 7.83 16.92 -14.95
CA VAL A 320 8.41 18.15 -14.43
C VAL A 320 7.36 19.24 -14.30
N VAL A 321 7.54 20.14 -13.34
CA VAL A 321 6.74 21.37 -13.25
C VAL A 321 7.45 22.43 -14.07
N GLN A 322 6.79 22.90 -15.12
CA GLN A 322 7.23 24.00 -15.97
C GLN A 322 6.64 25.30 -15.41
N GLU A 323 7.47 26.30 -15.17
CA GLU A 323 7.03 27.59 -14.67
C GLU A 323 7.08 28.63 -15.78
N THR A 324 5.97 29.33 -16.00
CA THR A 324 5.89 30.42 -16.99
C THR A 324 6.37 31.73 -16.40
N ARG A 325 6.71 32.70 -17.26
CA ARG A 325 7.05 34.08 -16.83
C ARG A 325 5.97 34.75 -15.98
N ASN A 326 4.71 34.37 -16.21
CA ASN A 326 3.55 34.93 -15.52
C ASN A 326 3.28 34.21 -14.18
N GLY A 327 4.21 33.36 -13.72
CA GLY A 327 4.14 32.64 -12.45
C GLY A 327 3.19 31.43 -12.44
N ARG A 328 2.70 30.99 -13.61
CA ARG A 328 1.88 29.78 -13.69
C ARG A 328 2.75 28.54 -13.63
N LYS A 329 2.24 27.51 -12.96
CA LYS A 329 2.93 26.24 -12.75
C LYS A 329 2.18 25.14 -13.47
N ILE A 330 2.79 24.60 -14.52
CA ILE A 330 2.22 23.56 -15.37
C ILE A 330 2.95 22.26 -15.10
N LEU A 331 2.24 21.25 -14.58
CA LEU A 331 2.77 19.91 -14.48
C LEU A 331 2.72 19.25 -15.86
N ALA A 332 3.88 18.99 -16.44
CA ALA A 332 3.99 18.35 -17.74
C ALA A 332 4.65 16.97 -17.63
N VAL A 333 4.07 15.99 -18.32
CA VAL A 333 4.55 14.62 -18.41
C VAL A 333 4.81 14.29 -19.87
N GLY A 334 6.07 14.10 -20.23
CA GLY A 334 6.48 13.71 -21.57
C GLY A 334 6.77 12.21 -21.63
N ASN A 335 6.19 11.51 -22.61
CA ASN A 335 6.39 10.10 -22.87
C ASN A 335 6.92 9.89 -24.30
N PRO A 336 8.14 9.34 -24.47
CA PRO A 336 8.65 9.01 -25.81
C PRO A 336 7.96 7.76 -26.37
N VAL A 337 7.66 7.80 -27.67
CA VAL A 337 7.20 6.68 -28.49
C VAL A 337 8.33 6.34 -29.43
N PHE A 338 8.73 5.07 -29.45
CA PHE A 338 9.88 4.59 -30.21
C PHE A 338 9.44 3.89 -31.50
N ASN A 339 10.27 3.97 -32.54
CA ASN A 339 10.14 3.17 -33.75
C ASN A 339 10.80 1.78 -33.59
N ASP A 340 10.70 0.94 -34.62
CA ASP A 340 11.31 -0.41 -34.65
C ASP A 340 12.85 -0.40 -34.51
N LYS A 341 13.50 0.75 -34.75
CA LYS A 341 14.95 0.97 -34.58
C LYS A 341 15.32 1.47 -33.18
N ASN A 342 14.36 1.51 -32.26
CA ASN A 342 14.52 2.01 -30.89
C ASN A 342 14.95 3.49 -30.80
N GLU A 343 14.63 4.27 -31.84
CA GLU A 343 14.79 5.72 -31.87
C GLU A 343 13.44 6.37 -31.52
N ILE A 344 13.47 7.56 -30.92
CA ILE A 344 12.23 8.31 -30.64
C ILE A 344 11.60 8.66 -31.98
N ASP A 345 10.39 8.16 -32.24
CA ASP A 345 9.54 8.59 -33.36
C ASP A 345 8.77 9.85 -32.98
N ARG A 346 8.14 9.82 -31.81
CA ARG A 346 7.28 10.89 -31.29
C ARG A 346 7.43 11.07 -29.79
N ILE A 347 7.02 12.23 -29.29
CA ILE A 347 6.88 12.48 -27.86
C ILE A 347 5.46 12.96 -27.61
N ILE A 348 4.78 12.29 -26.68
CA ILE A 348 3.45 12.68 -26.20
C ILE A 348 3.67 13.47 -24.91
N VAL A 349 3.24 14.72 -24.88
CA VAL A 349 3.28 15.58 -23.70
C VAL A 349 1.87 15.78 -23.19
N ALA A 350 1.64 15.49 -21.92
CA ALA A 350 0.40 15.78 -21.23
C ALA A 350 0.65 16.83 -20.14
N SER A 351 -0.12 17.92 -20.16
CA SER A 351 0.07 19.10 -19.33
C SER A 351 -1.17 19.39 -18.48
N ARG A 352 -0.95 19.90 -17.27
CA ARG A 352 -2.01 20.34 -16.35
C ARG A 352 -1.61 21.59 -15.59
N ASP A 353 -2.52 22.56 -15.49
CA ASP A 353 -2.32 23.76 -14.67
C ASP A 353 -2.52 23.41 -13.18
N ILE A 354 -1.45 23.53 -12.41
CA ILE A 354 -1.44 23.26 -10.96
C ILE A 354 -1.21 24.54 -10.14
N THR A 355 -1.38 25.71 -10.75
CA THR A 355 -1.09 27.01 -10.13
C THR A 355 -1.90 27.20 -8.84
N GLU A 356 -3.22 27.08 -8.89
CA GLU A 356 -4.09 27.22 -7.71
C GLU A 356 -3.83 26.13 -6.67
N THR A 357 -3.66 24.89 -7.10
CA THR A 357 -3.40 23.76 -6.19
C THR A 357 -2.08 23.94 -5.44
N THR A 358 -1.05 24.47 -6.11
CA THR A 358 0.24 24.75 -5.50
C THR A 358 0.16 25.94 -4.53
N ARG A 359 -0.60 26.98 -4.89
CA ARG A 359 -0.88 28.12 -4.00
C ARG A 359 -1.60 27.67 -2.73
N LEU A 360 -2.70 26.95 -2.86
CA LEU A 360 -3.48 26.43 -1.73
C LEU A 360 -2.65 25.51 -0.82
N LYS A 361 -1.82 24.62 -1.39
CA LYS A 361 -0.90 23.80 -0.59
C LYS A 361 0.11 24.62 0.20
N THR A 362 0.57 25.73 -0.36
CA THR A 362 1.53 26.62 0.30
C THR A 362 0.85 27.40 1.42
N GLU A 363 -0.32 27.99 1.16
CA GLU A 363 -1.14 28.68 2.17
C GLU A 363 -1.51 27.72 3.33
N LEU A 364 -1.93 26.48 3.03
CA LEU A 364 -2.20 25.47 4.05
C LEU A 364 -0.97 25.11 4.89
N LYS A 365 0.22 25.06 4.28
CA LYS A 365 1.46 24.77 5.00
C LYS A 365 1.84 25.91 5.94
N GLU A 366 1.64 27.15 5.51
CA GLU A 366 1.84 28.35 6.34
C GLU A 366 0.83 28.39 7.49
N MET A 367 -0.46 28.18 7.21
CA MET A 367 -1.49 28.09 8.24
C MET A 367 -1.21 27.00 9.28
N LYS A 368 -0.74 25.82 8.84
CA LYS A 368 -0.32 24.74 9.77
C LYS A 368 0.86 25.16 10.64
N LYS A 369 1.87 25.81 10.06
CA LYS A 369 3.04 26.30 10.81
C LYS A 369 2.63 27.34 11.85
N ILE A 370 1.75 28.26 11.48
CA ILE A 370 1.18 29.28 12.38
C ILE A 370 0.36 28.60 13.49
N SER A 371 -0.49 27.63 13.14
CA SER A 371 -1.30 26.87 14.11
C SER A 371 -0.43 26.07 15.10
N GLU A 372 0.65 25.45 14.64
CA GLU A 372 1.63 24.76 15.49
C GLU A 372 2.37 25.72 16.42
N GLN A 373 2.76 26.91 15.94
CA GLN A 373 3.34 27.97 16.77
C GLN A 373 2.36 28.44 17.85
N TYR A 374 1.11 28.75 17.48
CA TYR A 374 0.08 29.14 18.44
C TYR A 374 -0.24 28.05 19.46
N LYS A 375 -0.30 26.78 19.02
CA LYS A 375 -0.51 25.65 19.92
C LYS A 375 0.63 25.53 20.93
N LYS A 376 1.88 25.70 20.48
CA LYS A 376 3.07 25.68 21.33
C LYS A 376 3.06 26.83 22.34
N GLU A 377 2.74 28.05 21.91
CA GLU A 377 2.61 29.21 22.80
C GLU A 377 1.49 29.03 23.83
N LEU A 378 0.34 28.47 23.42
CA LEU A 378 -0.78 28.17 24.32
C LEU A 378 -0.43 27.06 25.31
N ASP A 379 0.32 26.03 24.90
CA ASP A 379 0.80 24.96 25.78
C ASP A 379 1.83 25.48 26.78
N ASP A 380 2.76 26.35 26.34
CA ASP A 380 3.76 26.99 27.20
C ASP A 380 3.09 27.92 28.25
N PHE A 381 2.05 28.67 27.86
CA PHE A 381 1.29 29.54 28.77
C PHE A 381 0.43 28.74 29.75
N LYS A 382 -0.24 27.68 29.29
CA LYS A 382 -1.03 26.78 30.15
C LYS A 382 -0.17 25.99 31.13
N ASN A 383 1.04 25.57 30.74
CA ASN A 383 1.93 24.78 31.59
C ASN A 383 2.55 25.61 32.73
N LYS A 384 2.95 26.87 32.45
CA LYS A 384 3.46 27.78 33.48
C LYS A 384 2.42 28.11 34.56
N ASP A 385 1.16 28.30 34.16
CA ASP A 385 0.06 28.67 35.08
C ASP A 385 -0.61 27.47 35.78
N ARG A 386 -0.54 26.26 35.20
CA ARG A 386 -1.01 25.02 35.87
C ARG A 386 -0.06 24.53 36.96
N PHE A 387 1.25 24.75 36.85
CA PHE A 387 2.21 24.19 37.81
C PHE A 387 2.41 25.06 39.05
N THR A 388 2.34 26.39 38.93
CA THR A 388 2.20 27.26 40.11
C THR A 388 0.96 26.90 40.93
N LYS A 389 -0.11 26.42 40.29
CA LYS A 389 -1.29 25.82 40.96
C LYS A 389 -1.06 24.41 41.53
N LYS A 390 0.03 23.72 41.20
CA LYS A 390 0.38 22.38 41.74
C LYS A 390 1.27 22.44 42.98
N LEU A 391 1.98 23.53 43.24
CA LEU A 391 2.75 23.70 44.47
C LEU A 391 1.81 24.03 45.62
N ILE A 392 1.76 23.14 46.61
CA ILE A 392 0.86 23.27 47.76
C ILE A 392 1.64 23.84 48.93
N TYR A 393 1.31 25.07 49.30
CA TYR A 393 1.83 25.76 50.48
C TYR A 393 0.88 26.91 50.86
N ARG A 394 1.06 27.42 52.07
CA ARG A 394 0.34 28.54 52.69
C ARG A 394 1.25 29.39 53.57
N SER A 395 2.30 28.81 54.14
CA SER A 395 3.24 29.49 55.03
C SER A 395 4.02 30.59 54.29
N SER A 396 4.24 31.71 54.96
CA SER A 396 5.02 32.83 54.42
C SER A 396 6.48 32.45 54.14
N LYS A 397 7.03 31.49 54.88
CA LYS A 397 8.37 30.94 54.65
C LYS A 397 8.46 30.23 53.30
N MET A 398 7.46 29.40 52.96
CA MET A 398 7.43 28.76 51.64
C MET A 398 7.16 29.77 50.53
N GLU A 399 6.31 30.77 50.74
CA GLU A 399 6.11 31.88 49.79
C GLU A 399 7.44 32.56 49.42
N GLN A 400 8.30 32.85 50.41
CA GLN A 400 9.62 33.43 50.17
C GLN A 400 10.53 32.51 49.35
N ILE A 401 10.54 31.21 49.66
CA ILE A 401 11.34 30.21 48.94
C ILE A 401 10.87 30.06 47.50
N ILE A 402 9.56 30.04 47.25
CA ILE A 402 9.01 29.97 45.89
C ILE A 402 9.33 31.24 45.11
N ASN A 403 9.28 32.41 45.74
CA ASN A 403 9.68 33.67 45.10
C ASN A 403 11.18 33.72 44.78
N GLN A 404 12.04 33.16 45.64
CA GLN A 404 13.46 32.98 45.34
C GLN A 404 13.65 31.98 44.19
N ALA A 405 12.98 30.83 44.24
CA ALA A 405 13.02 29.83 43.17
C ALA A 405 12.60 30.41 41.81
N ARG A 406 11.57 31.26 41.76
CA ARG A 406 11.17 31.99 40.55
C ARG A 406 12.30 32.86 40.00
N LYS A 407 12.94 33.67 40.85
CA LYS A 407 14.07 34.51 40.44
C LYS A 407 15.23 33.67 39.93
N ILE A 408 15.54 32.57 40.61
CA ILE A 408 16.64 31.67 40.27
C ILE A 408 16.38 30.97 38.92
N ALA A 409 15.14 30.62 38.62
CA ALA A 409 14.73 29.90 37.41
C ALA A 409 15.09 30.65 36.11
N ASP A 410 15.16 31.97 36.13
CA ASP A 410 15.56 32.78 34.98
C ASP A 410 17.05 32.65 34.64
N PHE A 411 17.87 32.13 35.56
CA PHE A 411 19.32 31.99 35.41
C PHE A 411 19.75 30.52 35.26
N SER A 412 20.87 30.28 34.59
CA SER A 412 21.48 28.94 34.44
C SER A 412 22.50 28.61 35.53
N SER A 413 22.48 29.32 36.66
CA SER A 413 23.43 29.12 37.76
C SER A 413 23.17 27.81 38.52
N THR A 414 24.22 27.27 39.13
CA THR A 414 24.14 26.11 40.04
C THR A 414 23.38 26.48 41.32
N VAL A 415 22.46 25.61 41.72
CA VAL A 415 21.62 25.81 42.92
C VAL A 415 21.88 24.69 43.91
N LEU A 416 22.11 25.03 45.18
CA LEU A 416 22.25 24.08 46.27
C LEU A 416 21.02 24.14 47.18
N LEU A 417 20.20 23.09 47.13
CA LEU A 417 19.05 22.89 48.01
C LEU A 417 19.49 22.16 49.27
N TYR A 418 19.29 22.75 50.44
CA TYR A 418 19.63 22.10 51.71
C TYR A 418 18.48 22.15 52.71
N GLY A 419 18.38 21.11 53.51
CA GLY A 419 17.30 20.93 54.48
C GLY A 419 17.11 19.46 54.81
N GLU A 420 16.31 19.16 55.83
CA GLU A 420 16.09 17.79 56.30
C GLU A 420 15.54 16.84 55.22
N SER A 421 15.60 15.54 55.49
CA SER A 421 14.99 14.56 54.57
C SER A 421 13.46 14.74 54.58
N GLY A 422 12.83 14.56 53.41
CA GLY A 422 11.37 14.64 53.28
C GLY A 422 10.77 16.05 53.26
N VAL A 423 11.56 17.13 53.22
CA VAL A 423 11.02 18.52 53.16
C VAL A 423 10.50 18.93 51.77
N GLY A 424 10.74 18.12 50.73
CA GLY A 424 10.29 18.41 49.36
C GLY A 424 11.33 19.07 48.45
N LYS A 425 12.63 18.83 48.68
CA LYS A 425 13.73 19.37 47.85
C LYS A 425 13.55 19.08 46.35
N GLU A 426 13.12 17.86 46.01
CA GLU A 426 12.85 17.47 44.63
C GLU A 426 11.73 18.30 43.98
N VAL A 427 10.66 18.60 44.72
CA VAL A 427 9.54 19.41 44.24
C VAL A 427 9.99 20.84 43.93
N ILE A 428 10.87 21.40 44.78
CA ILE A 428 11.46 22.72 44.54
C ILE A 428 12.42 22.71 43.35
N ALA A 429 13.24 21.66 43.18
CA ALA A 429 14.09 21.51 42.01
C ALA A 429 13.28 21.45 40.70
N GLN A 430 12.17 20.70 40.70
CA GLN A 430 11.25 20.66 39.57
C GLN A 430 10.60 22.03 39.32
N ALA A 431 10.25 22.77 40.37
CA ALA A 431 9.71 24.13 40.24
C ALA A 431 10.71 25.07 39.56
N ILE A 432 11.98 25.05 39.97
CA ILE A 432 13.03 25.87 39.35
C ILE A 432 13.15 25.54 37.85
N HIS A 433 13.19 24.26 37.49
CA HIS A 433 13.26 23.85 36.07
C HIS A 433 12.04 24.33 35.26
N GLN A 434 10.83 24.10 35.77
CA GLN A 434 9.60 24.39 35.04
C GLN A 434 9.30 25.89 34.91
N LEU A 435 9.73 26.68 35.89
CA LEU A 435 9.62 28.14 35.83
C LEU A 435 10.68 28.76 34.92
N GLY A 436 11.78 28.04 34.65
CA GLY A 436 12.96 28.59 33.98
C GLY A 436 12.93 28.54 32.46
N SER A 437 13.98 29.13 31.86
CA SER A 437 14.20 29.15 30.40
C SER A 437 14.38 27.76 29.79
N ARG A 438 14.84 26.78 30.60
CA ARG A 438 15.05 25.38 30.22
C ARG A 438 13.81 24.49 30.42
N SER A 439 12.65 25.03 30.76
CA SER A 439 11.43 24.26 31.05
C SER A 439 10.98 23.26 29.97
N SER A 440 11.31 23.51 28.70
CA SER A 440 11.03 22.61 27.56
C SER A 440 12.12 21.55 27.32
N LYS A 441 13.17 21.52 28.14
CA LYS A 441 14.36 20.66 28.03
C LYS A 441 14.29 19.51 29.04
N PRO A 442 15.15 18.48 28.94
CA PRO A 442 15.09 17.35 29.87
C PRO A 442 15.41 17.79 31.31
N PHE A 443 14.63 17.28 32.27
CA PHE A 443 14.91 17.32 33.69
C PHE A 443 15.23 15.91 34.17
N LEU A 444 16.52 15.62 34.35
CA LEU A 444 16.97 14.31 34.82
C LEU A 444 17.24 14.35 36.30
N LYS A 445 16.87 13.29 37.01
CA LYS A 445 17.06 13.14 38.46
C LYS A 445 17.96 11.96 38.72
N LEU A 446 18.94 12.15 39.59
CA LEU A 446 19.82 11.10 40.06
C LEU A 446 19.99 11.26 41.57
N ASN A 447 19.77 10.18 42.33
CA ASN A 447 20.08 10.13 43.76
C ASN A 447 21.45 9.48 43.94
N CYS A 448 22.40 10.21 44.52
CA CYS A 448 23.79 9.78 44.67
C CYS A 448 23.97 8.74 45.80
N GLY A 449 23.06 8.65 46.76
CA GLY A 449 23.10 7.68 47.86
C GLY A 449 22.46 6.32 47.53
N ALA A 450 21.56 6.28 46.54
CA ALA A 450 20.83 5.06 46.17
C ALA A 450 21.60 4.12 45.22
N ILE A 451 22.63 4.62 44.52
CA ILE A 451 23.35 3.88 43.49
C ILE A 451 24.73 3.47 44.03
N PRO A 452 25.15 2.19 43.90
CA PRO A 452 26.49 1.76 44.26
C PRO A 452 27.57 2.56 43.51
N GLU A 453 28.68 2.86 44.18
CA GLU A 453 29.77 3.72 43.67
C GLU A 453 30.22 3.38 42.24
N ASN A 454 30.46 2.11 41.95
CA ASN A 454 30.90 1.64 40.62
C ASN A 454 29.85 1.89 39.53
N LEU A 455 28.57 1.79 39.87
CA LEU A 455 27.48 2.08 38.93
C LEU A 455 27.27 3.58 38.79
N LEU A 456 27.38 4.34 39.88
CA LEU A 456 27.19 5.79 39.90
C LEU A 456 28.11 6.50 38.90
N GLU A 457 29.37 6.10 38.80
CA GLU A 457 30.32 6.63 37.82
C GLU A 457 29.83 6.41 36.38
N SER A 458 29.44 5.17 36.07
CA SER A 458 28.99 4.77 34.73
C SER A 458 27.64 5.41 34.35
N GLU A 459 26.76 5.65 35.33
CA GLU A 459 25.49 6.36 35.13
C GLU A 459 25.73 7.84 34.87
N LEU A 460 26.52 8.53 35.70
CA LEU A 460 26.75 9.98 35.55
C LEU A 460 27.48 10.33 34.26
N PHE A 461 28.60 9.66 33.99
CA PHE A 461 29.54 10.05 32.93
C PHE A 461 29.43 9.18 31.67
N GLY A 462 28.77 8.03 31.74
CA GLY A 462 28.71 7.06 30.64
C GLY A 462 30.01 6.29 30.47
N TYR A 463 30.02 5.35 29.54
CA TYR A 463 31.20 4.55 29.23
C TYR A 463 31.30 4.17 27.75
N THR A 464 32.53 4.01 27.27
CA THR A 464 32.81 3.53 25.92
C THR A 464 32.85 1.99 25.88
N LYS A 465 32.66 1.42 24.69
CA LYS A 465 32.71 -0.03 24.48
C LYS A 465 34.03 -0.62 25.00
N GLY A 466 33.93 -1.66 25.83
CA GLY A 466 35.09 -2.41 26.34
C GLY A 466 35.79 -1.76 27.54
N SER A 467 35.15 -0.81 28.23
CA SER A 467 35.71 -0.12 29.40
C SER A 467 35.86 -1.02 30.65
N PHE A 468 35.00 -2.04 30.83
CA PHE A 468 35.09 -3.02 31.92
C PHE A 468 34.38 -4.34 31.56
N THR A 469 34.61 -5.40 32.34
CA THR A 469 33.99 -6.72 32.17
C THR A 469 32.48 -6.64 32.44
N GLY A 470 31.65 -6.85 31.41
CA GLY A 470 30.19 -6.70 31.48
C GLY A 470 29.64 -5.41 30.86
N ALA A 471 30.50 -4.53 30.34
CA ALA A 471 30.07 -3.35 29.59
C ALA A 471 29.30 -3.76 28.32
N ASP A 472 28.21 -3.05 28.02
CA ASP A 472 27.46 -3.26 26.79
C ASP A 472 28.38 -3.03 25.57
N LYS A 473 28.23 -3.88 24.55
CA LYS A 473 28.98 -3.80 23.29
C LYS A 473 28.73 -2.48 22.55
N ASN A 474 27.70 -1.73 22.90
CA ASN A 474 27.38 -0.43 22.30
C ASN A 474 27.82 0.78 23.15
N GLY A 475 28.36 0.56 24.37
CA GLY A 475 28.59 1.64 25.34
C GLY A 475 27.29 2.19 25.94
N LYS A 476 27.39 3.17 26.84
CA LYS A 476 26.23 3.83 27.46
C LYS A 476 26.46 5.33 27.60
N GLU A 477 25.45 6.12 27.23
CA GLU A 477 25.47 7.57 27.46
C GLU A 477 25.16 7.90 28.91
N GLY A 478 25.99 8.76 29.52
CA GLY A 478 25.79 9.21 30.91
C GLY A 478 24.71 10.29 31.06
N TYR A 479 24.22 10.45 32.28
CA TYR A 479 23.19 11.44 32.64
C TYR A 479 23.57 12.88 32.25
N PHE A 480 24.84 13.26 32.33
CA PHE A 480 25.26 14.59 31.89
C PHE A 480 25.04 14.84 30.40
N LYS A 481 25.33 13.83 29.57
CA LYS A 481 25.12 13.94 28.12
C LYS A 481 23.63 13.91 27.79
N GLN A 482 22.86 13.07 28.47
CA GLN A 482 21.41 13.02 28.32
C GLN A 482 20.72 14.31 28.77
N ALA A 483 21.27 15.00 29.77
CA ALA A 483 20.78 16.28 30.28
C ALA A 483 21.29 17.50 29.49
N ASP A 484 21.97 17.32 28.34
CA ASP A 484 22.51 18.43 27.56
C ASP A 484 21.40 19.45 27.21
N LYS A 485 21.70 20.74 27.42
CA LYS A 485 20.79 21.91 27.34
C LYS A 485 19.63 21.88 28.35
N GLY A 486 19.59 20.90 29.24
CA GLY A 486 18.56 20.72 30.26
C GLY A 486 19.07 20.98 31.67
N VAL A 487 18.46 20.30 32.64
CA VAL A 487 18.77 20.37 34.06
C VAL A 487 19.03 18.97 34.61
N LEU A 488 20.12 18.83 35.37
CA LEU A 488 20.43 17.62 36.14
C LEU A 488 20.26 17.92 37.63
N PHE A 489 19.33 17.19 38.25
CA PHE A 489 19.09 17.21 39.69
C PHE A 489 19.87 16.08 40.37
N LEU A 490 20.80 16.46 41.24
CA LEU A 490 21.63 15.56 42.02
C LEU A 490 21.15 15.55 43.48
N ASP A 491 20.34 14.56 43.84
CA ASP A 491 19.90 14.37 45.22
C ASP A 491 20.97 13.66 46.06
N GLU A 492 21.00 13.99 47.34
CA GLU A 492 21.97 13.48 48.32
C GLU A 492 23.45 13.64 47.87
N ILE A 493 23.81 14.82 47.36
CA ILE A 493 25.17 15.10 46.86
C ILE A 493 26.28 14.87 47.90
N GLY A 494 25.93 14.97 49.19
CA GLY A 494 26.83 14.66 50.30
C GLY A 494 27.20 13.18 50.45
N GLU A 495 26.53 12.26 49.74
CA GLU A 495 26.89 10.83 49.68
C GLU A 495 27.84 10.51 48.52
N MET A 496 28.18 11.49 47.67
CA MET A 496 29.05 11.26 46.51
C MET A 496 30.50 10.92 46.94
N PRO A 497 31.07 9.80 46.46
CA PRO A 497 32.46 9.44 46.74
C PRO A 497 33.47 10.48 46.27
N LEU A 498 34.58 10.66 47.03
CA LEU A 498 35.60 11.69 46.79
C LEU A 498 36.18 11.66 45.37
N HIS A 499 36.36 10.46 44.78
CA HIS A 499 36.93 10.34 43.44
C HIS A 499 35.97 10.86 42.34
N LEU A 500 34.64 10.73 42.55
CA LEU A 500 33.62 11.27 41.65
C LEU A 500 33.44 12.78 41.81
N GLN A 501 33.67 13.31 43.02
CA GLN A 501 33.66 14.76 43.27
C GLN A 501 34.65 15.50 42.36
N VAL A 502 35.82 14.91 42.07
CA VAL A 502 36.81 15.47 41.14
C VAL A 502 36.27 15.54 39.71
N LYS A 503 35.55 14.50 39.26
CA LYS A 503 34.95 14.49 37.93
C LYS A 503 33.78 15.47 37.81
N LEU A 504 32.94 15.55 38.84
CA LEU A 504 31.86 16.53 38.90
C LEU A 504 32.38 17.97 38.86
N LEU A 505 33.50 18.24 39.54
CA LEU A 505 34.15 19.55 39.51
C LEU A 505 34.55 19.95 38.08
N ARG A 506 35.10 19.03 37.29
CA ARG A 506 35.43 19.28 35.88
C ARG A 506 34.21 19.64 35.06
N VAL A 507 33.09 18.93 35.25
CA VAL A 507 31.83 19.27 34.55
C VAL A 507 31.35 20.68 34.91
N LEU A 508 31.42 21.05 36.19
CA LEU A 508 31.00 22.37 36.67
C LEU A 508 31.91 23.51 36.18
N GLN A 509 33.21 23.24 35.97
CA GLN A 509 34.19 24.26 35.59
C GLN A 509 34.40 24.38 34.08
N GLU A 510 34.57 23.24 33.41
CA GLU A 510 34.96 23.15 32.00
C GLU A 510 33.77 22.87 31.07
N GLN A 511 32.59 22.53 31.63
CA GLN A 511 31.42 22.10 30.87
C GLN A 511 31.73 20.88 29.98
N GLU A 512 32.59 19.99 30.48
CA GLU A 512 33.07 18.81 29.75
C GLU A 512 32.93 17.54 30.58
N VAL A 513 32.55 16.46 29.90
CA VAL A 513 32.38 15.12 30.47
C VAL A 513 33.30 14.14 29.76
N ILE A 514 34.02 13.32 30.53
CA ILE A 514 34.88 12.26 30.00
C ILE A 514 34.24 10.90 30.37
N PRO A 515 33.71 10.14 29.39
CA PRO A 515 33.18 8.80 29.63
C PRO A 515 34.25 7.86 30.18
N VAL A 516 33.83 6.88 30.99
CA VAL A 516 34.74 5.83 31.49
C VAL A 516 35.34 5.06 30.32
N GLY A 517 36.67 4.95 30.30
CA GLY A 517 37.42 4.32 29.20
C GLY A 517 37.68 5.23 27.99
N SER A 518 37.28 6.50 28.04
CA SER A 518 37.61 7.51 27.02
C SER A 518 38.69 8.47 27.53
N THR A 519 39.50 9.01 26.62
CA THR A 519 40.40 10.14 26.87
C THR A 519 39.91 11.44 26.23
N SER A 520 38.85 11.37 25.42
CA SER A 520 38.29 12.53 24.72
C SER A 520 37.14 13.15 25.54
N PRO A 521 37.21 14.45 25.87
CA PRO A 521 36.13 15.16 26.54
C PRO A 521 34.97 15.48 25.58
N ILE A 522 33.76 15.52 26.14
CA ILE A 522 32.51 15.86 25.44
C ILE A 522 31.93 17.11 26.10
N LYS A 523 31.73 18.18 25.32
CA LYS A 523 31.08 19.41 25.82
C LYS A 523 29.61 19.18 26.12
N VAL A 524 29.16 19.68 27.27
CA VAL A 524 27.78 19.59 27.75
C VAL A 524 27.35 20.91 28.37
N ASP A 525 26.14 21.38 28.07
CA ASP A 525 25.53 22.57 28.68
C ASP A 525 24.41 22.17 29.64
N VAL A 526 24.74 21.90 30.90
CA VAL A 526 23.79 21.39 31.90
C VAL A 526 23.71 22.33 33.09
N GLN A 527 22.50 22.77 33.45
CA GLN A 527 22.28 23.45 34.73
C GLN A 527 22.17 22.40 35.83
N ILE A 528 22.95 22.57 36.90
CA ILE A 528 23.02 21.62 38.01
C ILE A 528 22.21 22.16 39.19
N ILE A 529 21.29 21.33 39.70
CA ILE A 529 20.60 21.57 40.97
C ILE A 529 21.01 20.43 41.90
N ALA A 530 21.79 20.73 42.95
CA ALA A 530 22.22 19.74 43.92
C ALA A 530 21.35 19.83 45.19
N ALA A 531 21.08 18.70 45.84
CA ALA A 531 20.36 18.64 47.09
C ALA A 531 21.09 17.81 48.15
N THR A 532 21.00 18.23 49.41
CA THR A 532 21.59 17.50 50.55
C THR A 532 20.80 17.74 51.84
N ASN A 533 20.86 16.77 52.75
CA ASN A 533 20.44 16.91 54.14
C ASN A 533 21.60 17.07 55.13
N LYS A 534 22.84 16.86 54.66
CA LYS A 534 24.07 17.05 55.47
C LYS A 534 24.56 18.49 55.35
N ARG A 535 25.26 18.96 56.38
CA ARG A 535 25.98 20.25 56.35
C ARG A 535 27.30 20.06 55.63
N LEU A 536 27.38 20.46 54.35
CA LEU A 536 28.57 20.25 53.52
C LEU A 536 29.80 20.98 54.09
N GLU A 537 29.61 22.13 54.75
CA GLU A 537 30.68 22.88 55.41
C GLU A 537 31.44 22.00 56.42
N LYS A 538 30.69 21.27 57.27
CA LYS A 538 31.28 20.34 58.24
C LYS A 538 31.95 19.14 57.57
N MET A 539 31.44 18.71 56.42
CA MET A 539 32.02 17.60 55.67
C MET A 539 33.35 17.98 55.02
N VAL A 540 33.50 19.25 54.63
CA VAL A 540 34.76 19.85 54.16
C VAL A 540 35.76 19.90 55.31
N GLU A 541 35.37 20.40 56.49
CA GLU A 541 36.23 20.40 57.68
C GLU A 541 36.70 18.98 58.07
N ALA A 542 35.84 17.97 57.87
CA ALA A 542 36.16 16.57 58.13
C ALA A 542 36.92 15.86 57.00
N GLY A 543 37.22 16.54 55.88
CA GLY A 543 37.92 15.96 54.71
C GLY A 543 37.09 14.94 53.89
N SER A 544 35.81 14.79 54.20
CA SER A 544 34.88 13.87 53.51
C SER A 544 34.21 14.48 52.28
N PHE A 545 34.34 15.80 52.09
CA PHE A 545 33.88 16.52 50.91
C PHE A 545 34.93 17.55 50.50
N ARG A 546 35.15 17.74 49.19
CA ARG A 546 36.17 18.65 48.72
C ARG A 546 35.71 20.11 48.79
N GLU A 547 36.61 20.97 49.27
CA GLU A 547 36.39 22.41 49.40
C GLU A 547 36.13 23.09 48.04
N ASP A 548 36.89 22.73 47.00
CA ASP A 548 36.76 23.27 45.65
C ASP A 548 35.39 23.01 45.01
N LEU A 549 34.85 21.79 45.18
CA LEU A 549 33.51 21.42 44.75
C LEU A 549 32.43 22.13 45.55
N PHE A 550 32.60 22.25 46.88
CA PHE A 550 31.64 22.94 47.73
C PHE A 550 31.37 24.36 47.24
N TYR A 551 32.42 25.15 46.97
CA TYR A 551 32.25 26.52 46.47
C TYR A 551 31.60 26.60 45.08
N ARG A 552 31.77 25.59 44.22
CA ARG A 552 31.11 25.52 42.89
C ARG A 552 29.66 25.07 42.95
N LEU A 553 29.27 24.33 43.98
CA LEU A 553 27.88 23.96 44.23
C LEU A 553 27.13 25.05 45.00
N ASN A 554 27.77 25.67 45.98
CA ASN A 554 27.19 26.67 46.87
C ASN A 554 27.13 28.09 46.26
N VAL A 555 26.79 28.19 44.97
CA VAL A 555 26.66 29.48 44.27
C VAL A 555 25.35 30.17 44.69
N ILE A 556 24.25 29.41 44.68
CA ILE A 556 22.94 29.87 45.15
C ILE A 556 22.40 28.88 46.18
N PRO A 557 22.65 29.09 47.49
CA PRO A 557 22.07 28.27 48.55
C PRO A 557 20.59 28.58 48.77
N LEU A 558 19.76 27.54 48.83
CA LEU A 558 18.34 27.64 49.17
C LEU A 558 17.99 26.67 50.31
N HIS A 559 17.69 27.23 51.49
CA HIS A 559 17.25 26.45 52.65
C HIS A 559 15.77 26.11 52.54
N ILE A 560 15.43 24.83 52.69
CA ILE A 560 14.04 24.39 52.76
C ILE A 560 13.72 23.99 54.21
N PRO A 561 12.83 24.73 54.90
CA PRO A 561 12.56 24.55 56.31
C PRO A 561 11.83 23.23 56.58
N ALA A 562 12.07 22.68 57.76
CA ALA A 562 11.33 21.53 58.26
C ALA A 562 9.84 21.86 58.42
N LEU A 563 8.97 20.85 58.34
CA LEU A 563 7.52 21.02 58.38
C LEU A 563 7.04 21.69 59.69
N ARG A 564 7.69 21.38 60.81
CA ARG A 564 7.48 22.05 62.12
C ARG A 564 7.75 23.56 62.14
N GLU A 565 8.50 24.07 61.16
CA GLU A 565 8.78 25.50 61.03
C GLU A 565 7.78 26.22 60.12
N ARG A 566 6.88 25.48 59.46
CA ARG A 566 5.85 25.94 58.51
C ARG A 566 4.52 25.22 58.78
N VAL A 567 4.04 25.36 60.01
CA VAL A 567 2.87 24.65 60.54
C VAL A 567 1.62 24.89 59.68
N GLU A 568 1.49 26.09 59.10
CA GLU A 568 0.35 26.46 58.23
C GLU A 568 0.26 25.61 56.95
N ASP A 569 1.35 24.94 56.56
CA ASP A 569 1.37 24.04 55.41
C ASP A 569 0.81 22.65 55.74
N ILE A 570 0.82 22.24 57.02
CA ILE A 570 0.42 20.89 57.44
C ILE A 570 -1.02 20.61 57.07
N SER A 571 -1.95 21.51 57.40
CA SER A 571 -3.38 21.33 57.12
C SER A 571 -3.68 21.26 55.62
N VAL A 572 -3.06 22.13 54.82
CA VAL A 572 -3.27 22.15 53.36
C VAL A 572 -2.66 20.92 52.70
N LEU A 573 -1.47 20.50 53.12
CA LEU A 573 -0.82 19.28 52.63
C LEU A 573 -1.60 18.02 53.03
N ALA A 574 -2.06 17.94 54.28
CA ALA A 574 -2.87 16.82 54.76
C ALA A 574 -4.17 16.68 53.97
N PHE A 575 -4.88 17.79 53.74
CA PHE A 575 -6.08 17.81 52.91
C PHE A 575 -5.78 17.39 51.48
N HIS A 576 -4.67 17.88 50.91
CA HIS A 576 -4.27 17.50 49.56
C HIS A 576 -4.02 16.00 49.42
N PHE A 577 -3.26 15.40 50.33
CA PHE A 577 -2.99 13.95 50.29
C PHE A 577 -4.28 13.14 50.52
N LEU A 578 -5.14 13.58 51.43
CA LEU A 578 -6.44 12.94 51.67
C LEU A 578 -7.31 12.93 50.41
N GLN A 579 -7.41 14.07 49.72
CA GLN A 579 -8.16 14.18 48.47
C GLN A 579 -7.59 13.32 47.34
N GLN A 580 -6.26 13.24 47.23
CA GLN A 580 -5.63 12.33 46.27
C GLN A 580 -5.99 10.86 46.55
N LEU A 581 -6.00 10.45 47.82
CA LEU A 581 -6.33 9.09 48.23
C LEU A 581 -7.82 8.79 48.06
N ASN A 582 -8.70 9.73 48.39
CA ASN A 582 -10.14 9.64 48.15
C ASN A 582 -10.45 9.40 46.67
N TYR A 583 -9.82 10.18 45.78
CA TYR A 583 -9.95 9.99 44.34
C TYR A 583 -9.41 8.63 43.89
N LYS A 584 -8.22 8.24 44.38
CA LYS A 584 -7.57 6.97 44.01
C LYS A 584 -8.38 5.74 44.42
N TYR A 585 -8.99 5.75 45.61
CA TYR A 585 -9.71 4.61 46.16
C TYR A 585 -11.23 4.72 46.03
N ASN A 586 -11.73 5.78 45.38
CA ASN A 586 -13.15 6.10 45.27
C ASN A 586 -13.87 6.09 46.64
N LYS A 587 -13.28 6.83 47.58
CA LYS A 587 -13.75 7.00 48.95
C LYS A 587 -13.94 8.48 49.26
N ASP A 588 -14.57 8.79 50.39
CA ASP A 588 -14.84 10.15 50.83
C ASP A 588 -14.48 10.32 52.32
N PHE A 589 -13.21 10.12 52.64
CA PHE A 589 -12.70 10.35 53.99
C PHE A 589 -12.50 11.85 54.25
N ASN A 590 -12.79 12.27 55.47
CA ASN A 590 -12.65 13.64 55.96
C ASN A 590 -11.87 13.67 57.28
N LEU A 591 -11.03 14.69 57.47
CA LEU A 591 -10.35 14.94 58.76
C LEU A 591 -11.21 15.89 59.59
N THR A 592 -11.48 15.55 60.85
CA THR A 592 -12.17 16.49 61.75
C THR A 592 -11.25 17.68 62.09
N PRO A 593 -11.80 18.85 62.46
CA PRO A 593 -10.99 19.99 62.88
C PRO A 593 -10.01 19.66 64.00
N ASP A 594 -10.42 18.84 64.97
CA ASP A 594 -9.55 18.38 66.05
C ASP A 594 -8.44 17.44 65.56
N ALA A 595 -8.70 16.63 64.54
CA ALA A 595 -7.67 15.78 63.93
C ALA A 595 -6.58 16.62 63.25
N ILE A 596 -6.96 17.73 62.60
CA ILE A 596 -6.02 18.69 62.01
C ILE A 596 -5.16 19.33 63.10
N ASN A 597 -5.76 19.75 64.22
CA ASN A 597 -5.01 20.32 65.35
C ASN A 597 -3.94 19.35 65.88
N VAL A 598 -4.25 18.06 65.96
CA VAL A 598 -3.28 17.03 66.36
C VAL A 598 -2.14 16.90 65.35
N LEU A 599 -2.43 16.93 64.04
CA LEU A 599 -1.41 16.91 63.00
C LEU A 599 -0.51 18.15 63.06
N GLU A 600 -1.06 19.33 63.35
CA GLU A 600 -0.31 20.58 63.45
C GLU A 600 0.63 20.64 64.68
N PHE A 601 0.29 19.92 65.76
CA PHE A 601 1.12 19.88 66.98
C PHE A 601 2.30 18.90 66.90
N TYR A 602 2.27 17.95 65.97
CA TYR A 602 3.34 16.96 65.82
C TYR A 602 4.62 17.57 65.21
N SER A 603 5.79 17.06 65.59
CA SER A 603 7.08 17.62 65.20
C SER A 603 7.54 17.23 63.79
N TRP A 604 6.95 16.19 63.20
CA TRP A 604 7.22 15.69 61.84
C TRP A 604 8.70 15.48 61.52
N PRO A 605 9.42 14.57 62.23
CA PRO A 605 10.83 14.28 61.96
C PRO A 605 11.10 13.80 60.52
N GLY A 606 10.15 13.13 59.87
CA GLY A 606 10.21 12.75 58.45
C GLY A 606 9.52 13.74 57.50
N ASN A 607 9.15 14.92 58.01
CA ASN A 607 8.58 16.05 57.26
C ASN A 607 7.38 15.63 56.39
N VAL A 608 7.30 16.12 55.15
CA VAL A 608 6.16 15.91 54.24
C VAL A 608 6.02 14.43 53.86
N ARG A 609 7.13 13.69 53.74
CA ARG A 609 7.11 12.26 53.44
C ARG A 609 6.45 11.46 54.57
N GLU A 610 6.72 11.81 55.82
CA GLU A 610 6.05 11.17 56.96
C GLU A 610 4.58 11.57 57.04
N LEU A 611 4.25 12.84 56.83
CA LEU A 611 2.85 13.30 56.77
C LEU A 611 2.04 12.50 55.73
N GLN A 612 2.56 12.40 54.50
CA GLN A 612 1.91 11.62 53.45
C GLN A 612 1.68 10.16 53.87
N ASN A 613 2.70 9.50 54.44
CA ASN A 613 2.59 8.12 54.91
C ASN A 613 1.61 7.95 56.07
N ILE A 614 1.52 8.91 56.98
CA ILE A 614 0.54 8.90 58.08
C ILE A 614 -0.88 9.04 57.53
N ILE A 615 -1.12 10.01 56.64
CA ILE A 615 -2.45 10.21 56.02
C ILE A 615 -2.88 8.97 55.24
N GLU A 616 -1.98 8.35 54.48
CA GLU A 616 -2.26 7.08 53.80
C GLU A 616 -2.62 5.96 54.77
N ARG A 617 -1.86 5.79 55.87
CA ARG A 617 -2.19 4.79 56.90
C ARG A 617 -3.54 5.04 57.56
N LEU A 618 -3.89 6.30 57.81
CA LEU A 618 -5.19 6.67 58.38
C LEU A 618 -6.33 6.27 57.44
N VAL A 619 -6.22 6.60 56.15
CA VAL A 619 -7.22 6.24 55.13
C VAL A 619 -7.38 4.71 54.99
N VAL A 620 -6.27 3.97 54.97
CA VAL A 620 -6.30 2.51 54.80
C VAL A 620 -6.84 1.80 56.04
N SER A 621 -6.62 2.35 57.24
CA SER A 621 -7.00 1.71 58.50
C SER A 621 -8.36 2.16 59.02
N SER A 622 -8.97 3.19 58.42
CA SER A 622 -10.23 3.75 58.91
C SER A 622 -11.44 3.04 58.30
N GLU A 623 -12.35 2.58 59.15
CA GLU A 623 -13.64 2.01 58.74
C GLU A 623 -14.70 3.10 58.52
N GLU A 624 -14.56 4.24 59.20
CA GLU A 624 -15.48 5.37 59.14
C GLU A 624 -14.96 6.48 58.21
N GLN A 625 -15.87 7.21 57.56
CA GLN A 625 -15.49 8.33 56.68
C GLN A 625 -14.89 9.50 57.45
N ASN A 626 -15.16 9.67 58.74
CA ASN A 626 -14.63 10.76 59.54
C ASN A 626 -13.44 10.31 60.39
N ILE A 627 -12.25 10.78 60.04
CA ILE A 627 -11.01 10.52 60.77
C ILE A 627 -10.94 11.50 61.96
N THR A 628 -11.13 10.98 63.17
CA THR A 628 -11.13 11.76 64.42
C THR A 628 -9.73 11.98 64.99
N SER A 629 -9.61 12.92 65.93
CA SER A 629 -8.35 13.22 66.62
C SER A 629 -7.84 12.06 67.45
N GLU A 630 -8.73 11.26 68.06
CA GLU A 630 -8.35 10.04 68.80
C GLU A 630 -7.70 9.02 67.87
N PHE A 631 -8.27 8.84 66.67
CA PHE A 631 -7.74 7.91 65.68
C PHE A 631 -6.36 8.38 65.19
N VAL A 632 -6.22 9.66 64.80
CA VAL A 632 -4.91 10.23 64.41
C VAL A 632 -3.86 10.06 65.51
N SER A 633 -4.24 10.31 66.76
CA SER A 633 -3.34 10.20 67.91
C SER A 633 -2.78 8.79 68.07
N GLN A 634 -3.55 7.73 67.77
CA GLN A 634 -3.07 6.35 67.84
C GLN A 634 -1.89 6.11 66.89
N PHE A 635 -1.94 6.65 65.66
CA PHE A 635 -0.90 6.46 64.65
C PHE A 635 0.34 7.35 64.86
N LEU A 636 0.18 8.51 65.48
CA LEU A 636 1.32 9.38 65.83
C LEU A 636 2.05 8.89 67.10
N SER A 637 1.33 8.25 68.03
CA SER A 637 1.89 7.73 69.29
C SER A 637 2.77 6.48 69.10
N LEU A 638 2.64 5.79 67.96
CA LEU A 638 3.38 4.56 67.64
C LEU A 638 4.86 4.79 67.27
N GLY A 639 5.32 6.05 67.18
CA GLY A 639 6.68 6.39 66.75
C GLY A 639 7.53 7.21 67.74
N TYR A 640 6.95 7.85 68.76
CA TYR A 640 7.71 8.67 69.72
C TYR A 640 7.04 8.68 71.10
N ASP A 641 7.85 8.49 72.13
CA ASP A 641 7.44 8.45 73.54
C ASP A 641 6.91 9.83 73.98
N VAL A 642 5.58 10.03 73.89
CA VAL A 642 4.87 11.25 74.33
C VAL A 642 5.16 11.60 75.80
N LYS A 643 5.75 10.68 76.57
CA LYS A 643 6.21 10.89 77.94
C LYS A 643 7.31 11.95 78.11
N LYS A 644 7.87 12.54 77.05
CA LYS A 644 8.96 13.55 77.14
C LYS A 644 8.74 14.88 76.41
N SER A 645 7.56 15.21 75.89
CA SER A 645 7.34 16.55 75.33
C SER A 645 7.11 17.59 76.44
N LYS A 646 8.02 18.54 76.59
CA LYS A 646 7.84 19.69 77.50
C LYS A 646 6.77 20.63 76.94
N PRO A 647 5.98 21.32 77.78
CA PRO A 647 5.06 22.36 77.32
C PRO A 647 5.84 23.47 76.60
N VAL A 648 5.38 23.86 75.41
CA VAL A 648 6.01 24.88 74.58
C VAL A 648 5.32 26.22 74.86
N ILE A 649 6.07 27.18 75.41
CA ILE A 649 5.61 28.56 75.65
C ILE A 649 5.95 29.39 74.41
N THR A 650 4.92 29.93 73.73
CA THR A 650 5.05 30.61 72.43
C THR A 650 5.36 32.11 72.51
N ARG A 651 5.22 32.71 73.69
CA ARG A 651 5.52 34.14 73.95
C ARG A 651 6.12 34.33 75.34
N VAL A 652 6.97 35.34 75.51
CA VAL A 652 7.46 35.72 76.84
C VAL A 652 6.29 36.25 77.66
N MET A 653 6.08 35.67 78.84
CA MET A 653 5.09 36.10 79.82
C MET A 653 5.66 35.97 81.24
N PRO A 654 5.10 36.66 82.26
CA PRO A 654 5.51 36.49 83.65
C PRO A 654 5.51 35.02 84.06
N LEU A 655 6.59 34.57 84.71
CA LEU A 655 6.79 33.16 85.07
C LEU A 655 5.61 32.59 85.88
N GLN A 656 5.04 33.40 86.79
CA GLN A 656 3.91 33.00 87.61
C GLN A 656 2.66 32.73 86.77
N GLU A 657 2.40 33.57 85.75
CA GLU A 657 1.27 33.42 84.84
C GLU A 657 1.42 32.15 83.97
N ALA A 658 2.64 31.87 83.50
CA ALA A 658 2.94 30.64 82.77
C ALA A 658 2.72 29.38 83.62
N MET A 659 3.15 29.41 84.89
CA MET A 659 2.95 28.31 85.84
C MET A 659 1.46 28.08 86.13
N ASP A 660 0.70 29.16 86.36
CA ASP A 660 -0.73 29.08 86.64
C ASP A 660 -1.51 28.49 85.45
N HIS A 661 -1.18 28.88 84.22
CA HIS A 661 -1.80 28.32 83.01
C HIS A 661 -1.50 26.82 82.81
N VAL A 662 -0.25 26.41 82.99
CA VAL A 662 0.13 24.99 82.89
C VAL A 662 -0.57 24.18 83.97
N GLU A 663 -0.65 24.72 85.19
CA GLU A 663 -1.31 24.06 86.31
C GLU A 663 -2.83 23.94 86.12
N GLU A 664 -3.49 25.00 85.63
CA GLU A 664 -4.91 24.97 85.27
C GLU A 664 -5.20 23.87 84.25
N GLN A 665 -4.42 23.81 83.17
CA GLN A 665 -4.58 22.81 82.12
C GLN A 665 -4.43 21.38 82.66
N LEU A 666 -3.38 21.12 83.46
CA LEU A 666 -3.14 19.80 84.05
C LEU A 666 -4.26 19.36 85.01
N ILE A 667 -4.77 20.28 85.83
CA ILE A 667 -5.85 19.97 86.77
C ILE A 667 -7.16 19.68 86.04
N LEU A 668 -7.49 20.45 85.00
CA LEU A 668 -8.68 20.21 84.18
C LEU A 668 -8.59 18.89 83.42
N LEU A 669 -7.43 18.57 82.83
CA LEU A 669 -7.19 17.30 82.14
C LEU A 669 -7.32 16.11 83.09
N ALA A 670 -6.69 16.18 84.27
CA ALA A 670 -6.76 15.12 85.27
C ALA A 670 -8.19 14.93 85.79
N MET A 671 -8.95 16.00 86.01
CA MET A 671 -10.35 15.92 86.43
C MET A 671 -11.25 15.37 85.34
N LYS A 672 -11.02 15.71 84.07
CA LYS A 672 -11.74 15.15 82.91
C LYS A 672 -11.50 13.65 82.76
N GLN A 673 -10.25 13.21 82.92
CA GLN A 673 -9.84 11.81 82.72
C GLN A 673 -10.25 10.90 83.88
N TYR A 674 -10.03 11.32 85.12
CA TYR A 674 -10.19 10.46 86.29
C TYR A 674 -11.50 10.68 87.08
N LYS A 675 -12.26 11.72 86.74
CA LYS A 675 -13.60 12.09 87.25
C LYS A 675 -13.74 12.28 88.77
N THR A 676 -12.70 11.99 89.53
CA THR A 676 -12.68 12.04 91.00
C THR A 676 -11.40 12.72 91.46
N THR A 677 -11.52 13.63 92.44
CA THR A 677 -10.39 14.42 92.96
C THR A 677 -9.28 13.53 93.52
N THR A 678 -9.62 12.39 94.11
CA THR A 678 -8.67 11.44 94.70
C THR A 678 -7.79 10.76 93.64
N LYS A 679 -8.37 10.32 92.52
CA LYS A 679 -7.62 9.69 91.43
C LYS A 679 -6.81 10.72 90.63
N ALA A 680 -7.38 11.91 90.41
CA ALA A 680 -6.68 13.02 89.77
C ALA A 680 -5.45 13.47 90.58
N ALA A 681 -5.58 13.59 91.90
CA ALA A 681 -4.48 13.92 92.81
C ALA A 681 -3.34 12.90 92.76
N LYS A 682 -3.68 11.61 92.77
CA LYS A 682 -2.70 10.52 92.64
C LYS A 682 -1.95 10.57 91.30
N ALA A 683 -2.65 10.89 90.21
CA ALA A 683 -2.04 10.99 88.89
C ALA A 683 -1.13 12.22 88.74
N LEU A 684 -1.47 13.33 89.40
CA LEU A 684 -0.70 14.58 89.37
C LEU A 684 0.41 14.66 90.43
N GLY A 685 0.48 13.72 91.37
CA GLY A 685 1.50 13.71 92.42
C GLY A 685 1.30 14.80 93.49
N ILE A 686 0.08 15.34 93.65
CA ILE A 686 -0.26 16.37 94.63
C ILE A 686 -1.39 15.91 95.57
N SER A 687 -1.65 16.64 96.66
CA SER A 687 -2.71 16.26 97.61
C SER A 687 -4.12 16.44 97.03
N GLN A 688 -5.07 15.62 97.48
CA GLN A 688 -6.48 15.72 97.10
C GLN A 688 -7.06 17.11 97.39
N SER A 689 -6.69 17.70 98.53
CA SER A 689 -7.13 19.04 98.94
C SER A 689 -6.62 20.12 97.97
N SER A 690 -5.40 19.99 97.46
CA SER A 690 -4.83 20.91 96.47
C SER A 690 -5.55 20.83 95.13
N VAL A 691 -5.84 19.63 94.61
CA VAL A 691 -6.63 19.45 93.38
C VAL A 691 -8.03 20.01 93.55
N SER A 692 -8.71 19.70 94.67
CA SER A 692 -10.07 20.17 94.93
C SER A 692 -10.14 21.70 95.00
N ARG A 693 -9.22 22.34 95.74
CA ARG A 693 -9.18 23.80 95.90
C ARG A 693 -8.91 24.50 94.58
N LYS A 694 -7.92 24.02 93.82
CA LYS A 694 -7.55 24.61 92.53
C LYS A 694 -8.64 24.38 91.47
N TYR A 695 -9.23 23.19 91.42
CA TYR A 695 -10.35 22.91 90.52
C TYR A 695 -11.58 23.77 90.82
N GLN A 696 -11.96 23.93 92.10
CA GLN A 696 -13.07 24.82 92.49
C GLN A 696 -12.78 26.29 92.14
N LYS A 697 -11.55 26.75 92.35
CA LYS A 697 -11.14 28.11 91.95
C LYS A 697 -11.33 28.32 90.44
N ILE A 698 -10.85 27.39 89.62
CA ILE A 698 -10.97 27.44 88.15
C ILE A 698 -12.44 27.40 87.70
N VAL A 699 -13.26 26.52 88.30
CA VAL A 699 -14.69 26.40 87.97
C VAL A 699 -15.45 27.69 88.36
N ASN A 700 -15.13 28.29 89.51
CA ASN A 700 -15.74 29.54 89.95
C ASN A 700 -15.34 30.73 89.07
N GLU A 701 -14.05 30.86 88.71
CA GLU A 701 -13.56 31.92 87.81
C GLU A 701 -14.21 31.83 86.42
N ARG A 702 -14.41 30.61 85.90
CA ARG A 702 -15.15 30.40 84.64
C ARG A 702 -16.64 30.68 84.76
N SER A 703 -17.26 30.37 85.89
CA SER A 703 -18.68 30.66 86.15
C SER A 703 -18.96 32.16 86.30
N ILE A 704 -18.01 32.92 86.87
CA ILE A 704 -18.10 34.39 87.00
C ILE A 704 -17.98 35.08 85.63
N ASN A 705 -17.10 34.60 84.75
CA ASN A 705 -16.95 35.17 83.40
C ASN A 705 -18.18 34.95 82.49
N ILE A 706 -18.88 33.81 82.63
CA ILE A 706 -20.11 33.53 81.89
C ILE A 706 -21.25 34.48 82.34
N ASN A 707 -21.37 34.74 83.64
CA ASN A 707 -22.39 35.65 84.16
C ASN A 707 -22.13 37.13 83.79
N ASN A 708 -20.86 37.56 83.70
CA ASN A 708 -20.51 38.92 83.27
C ASN A 708 -20.74 39.19 81.77
N THR A 709 -20.71 38.14 80.94
CA THR A 709 -21.01 38.25 79.50
C THR A 709 -22.51 38.28 79.23
N ILE A 710 -23.32 37.69 80.12
CA ILE A 710 -24.80 37.72 80.03
C ILE A 710 -25.38 39.03 80.58
N SER A 711 -24.68 39.74 81.47
CA SER A 711 -25.11 41.05 81.99
C SER A 711 -24.68 42.25 81.13
N SER A 712 -23.95 42.02 80.03
CA SER A 712 -23.45 43.04 79.10
C SER A 712 -24.01 42.91 77.67
N ILE A 713 -25.02 42.04 77.50
CA ILE A 713 -25.94 41.95 76.35
C ILE A 713 -27.31 42.41 76.87
#